data_AF-I3YBP6-F1
#
_entry.id   AF-I3YBP6-F1
#
_cell.length_a   1.000
_cell.length_b   1.000
_cell.length_c   1.000
_cell.angle_alpha   90.00
_cell.angle_beta   90.00
_cell.angle_gamma   90.00
#
_symmetry.space_group_name_H-M   'P 1'
#
loop_
_entity.id
_entity.type
_entity.pdbx_description
1 polymer ?
#
loop_
_entity_poly.entity_id
_entity_poly.type
_entity_poly.pdbx_seq_one_letter_code
_entity_poly.pdbx_strand_id
1 'polypeptide(L)'
;MIFESIQLTNLFSYYGNQEIQLGSPEPGRNVCLIMGRNGFGKTSLLNSLKLLFTGVSYEPLRRAVQRTRMPTVKQYVEGAGNDWWGIMNRRARNEGQTRCAIRVVWSEDIGRVTIERSWRIENGAWDNEESLTVATATETFKDDEAQEFLDRRLPQDYVYFFLFDGEQIQELAESKRDSQQRQMERLLGIGAIDALRGSLNQAIGRWERDELEPQARADLERLEGDIRGTEADLDLLDRTQASLDQEIENDTDALRRNRRRIEGLSAFVHRHDEAQLKDDRARIQAQRIDSLDRLSAQLPRDVVLLTNPSLVTRALERLDQVLGSDANARSRVLDVLLDTLPARLFDQPAFPDPDMRDSQRAYYRYKLMRILEQEAEATGDTLDPTFAPDPQAATVARDQLAPYVQADALRSARTEELRRLQGFAAELRQLETDLLNVGSLSEEERARYDRYVVERDQLEQHLDAKKKRQTELEGESNGLKRKLDDARRRADQIRAKLGQNVIIEDRIATARRLGHLFGALKDSRKQERRGELEAAINRHFRVLMSSHHLIDRVEVDEDFGLRYLDQEGNPIGMGNLAAGMKQLMATALLWALSEASGKQVPVVIDTPLARIDLAHQEGILQHYYPNAAAQVIVLPTDSELDARKLKLIAGHVYRAYRLTNPDGEHTIPEPVALADLMQGG
;
A
#
# COMPACT_ATOMS: atom_id res chain seq x y z
N MET A 1 -36.42 8.47 -11.60
CA MET A 1 -36.58 9.05 -10.25
C MET A 1 -35.68 10.26 -10.12
N ILE A 2 -36.20 11.41 -9.70
CA ILE A 2 -35.47 12.69 -9.56
C ILE A 2 -35.88 13.34 -8.22
N PHE A 3 -34.95 13.52 -7.30
CA PHE A 3 -35.22 14.16 -6.00
C PHE A 3 -35.48 15.66 -6.20
N GLU A 4 -36.62 16.14 -5.71
CA GLU A 4 -37.03 17.55 -5.77
C GLU A 4 -36.72 18.28 -4.46
N SER A 5 -36.94 17.62 -3.32
CA SER A 5 -36.56 18.15 -2.02
C SER A 5 -36.20 17.06 -1.02
N ILE A 6 -35.29 17.41 -0.10
CA ILE A 6 -34.88 16.58 1.03
C ILE A 6 -35.11 17.39 2.30
N GLN A 7 -35.88 16.86 3.23
CA GLN A 7 -36.17 17.47 4.52
C GLN A 7 -35.69 16.55 5.64
N LEU A 8 -34.93 17.11 6.58
CA LEU A 8 -34.42 16.42 7.76
C LEU A 8 -35.00 17.07 9.01
N THR A 9 -35.47 16.26 9.94
CA THR A 9 -35.99 16.70 11.23
C THR A 9 -35.19 16.05 12.35
N ASN A 10 -34.46 16.84 13.13
CA ASN A 10 -33.71 16.38 14.33
C ASN A 10 -32.83 15.13 14.11
N LEU A 11 -32.26 14.96 12.91
CA LEU A 11 -31.52 13.75 12.50
C LEU A 11 -30.03 14.07 12.34
N PHE A 12 -29.16 13.32 13.01
CA PHE A 12 -27.72 13.54 13.08
C PHE A 12 -27.35 15.00 13.41
N SER A 13 -26.64 15.71 12.52
CA SER A 13 -26.25 17.11 12.71
C SER A 13 -27.34 18.12 12.35
N TYR A 14 -28.50 17.69 11.86
CA TYR A 14 -29.61 18.56 11.47
C TYR A 14 -30.57 18.74 12.63
N TYR A 15 -30.48 19.87 13.34
CA TYR A 15 -31.43 20.27 14.38
C TYR A 15 -32.64 21.04 13.81
N GLY A 16 -33.83 20.78 14.35
CA GLY A 16 -35.08 21.34 13.83
C GLY A 16 -35.44 20.79 12.46
N ASN A 17 -36.25 21.53 11.70
CA ASN A 17 -36.62 21.18 10.33
C ASN A 17 -35.69 21.90 9.34
N GLN A 18 -34.87 21.13 8.62
CA GLN A 18 -33.98 21.63 7.58
C GLN A 18 -34.42 21.09 6.23
N GLU A 19 -34.50 21.94 5.22
CA GLU A 19 -34.98 21.56 3.88
C GLU A 19 -33.98 22.00 2.81
N ILE A 20 -33.68 21.08 1.88
CA ILE A 20 -32.88 21.32 0.68
C ILE A 20 -33.81 21.18 -0.52
N GLN A 21 -34.04 22.27 -1.23
CA GLN A 21 -34.87 22.31 -2.44
C GLN A 21 -33.99 22.13 -3.68
N LEU A 22 -33.83 20.88 -4.11
CA LEU A 22 -33.02 20.53 -5.27
C LEU A 22 -33.66 21.07 -6.56
N GLY A 23 -34.98 20.89 -6.72
CA GLY A 23 -35.69 21.12 -7.97
C GLY A 23 -35.41 20.01 -9.00
N SER A 24 -35.57 20.33 -10.29
CA SER A 24 -35.37 19.36 -11.37
C SER A 24 -34.15 19.72 -12.22
N PRO A 25 -33.38 18.73 -12.71
CA PRO A 25 -32.33 18.92 -13.71
C PRO A 25 -32.82 19.64 -14.97
N GLU A 26 -31.94 20.40 -15.61
CA GLU A 26 -32.15 20.98 -16.93
C GLU A 26 -31.36 20.18 -17.99
N PRO A 27 -31.75 20.22 -19.29
CA PRO A 27 -30.97 19.57 -20.34
C PRO A 27 -29.50 20.02 -20.34
N GLY A 28 -28.58 19.06 -20.15
CA GLY A 28 -27.13 19.33 -20.03
C GLY A 28 -26.67 19.79 -18.65
N ARG A 29 -27.57 20.03 -17.70
CA ARG A 29 -27.29 20.42 -16.31
C ARG A 29 -28.02 19.52 -15.31
N ASN A 30 -27.35 18.45 -14.93
CA ASN A 30 -27.86 17.42 -14.02
C ASN A 30 -27.13 17.34 -12.67
N VAL A 31 -26.14 18.19 -12.44
CA VAL A 31 -25.34 18.18 -11.21
C VAL A 31 -25.89 19.18 -10.19
N CYS A 32 -26.14 18.73 -8.97
CA CYS A 32 -26.39 19.58 -7.81
C CYS A 32 -25.18 19.52 -6.87
N LEU A 33 -24.67 20.69 -6.46
CA LEU A 33 -23.57 20.79 -5.51
C LEU A 33 -24.11 21.16 -4.13
N ILE A 34 -23.74 20.39 -3.10
CA ILE A 34 -24.03 20.73 -1.71
C ILE A 34 -22.67 20.79 -0.99
N MET A 35 -22.08 21.98 -0.99
CA MET A 35 -20.73 22.22 -0.48
C MET A 35 -20.73 22.34 1.04
N GLY A 36 -19.68 21.87 1.71
CA GLY A 36 -19.51 22.09 3.14
C GLY A 36 -18.15 21.63 3.64
N ARG A 37 -17.68 22.23 4.74
CA ARG A 37 -16.44 21.76 5.40
C ARG A 37 -16.64 20.39 6.05
N ASN A 38 -15.55 19.73 6.42
CA ASN A 38 -15.63 18.50 7.19
C ASN A 38 -16.31 18.77 8.54
N GLY A 39 -17.23 17.91 8.94
CA GLY A 39 -18.09 18.11 10.12
C GLY A 39 -19.33 18.98 9.90
N PHE A 40 -19.53 19.57 8.72
CA PHE A 40 -20.73 20.40 8.44
C PHE A 40 -21.95 19.59 7.97
N GLY A 41 -22.03 18.29 8.30
CA GLY A 41 -23.23 17.49 8.04
C GLY A 41 -23.39 16.88 6.64
N LYS A 42 -22.34 16.86 5.81
CA LYS A 42 -22.35 16.17 4.49
C LYS A 42 -22.60 14.67 4.62
N THR A 43 -21.74 13.98 5.37
CA THR A 43 -21.89 12.55 5.64
C THR A 43 -23.17 12.24 6.42
N SER A 44 -23.62 13.17 7.27
CA SER A 44 -24.93 13.08 7.93
C SER A 44 -26.08 13.07 6.91
N LEU A 45 -26.05 13.95 5.90
CA LEU A 45 -27.05 13.97 4.81
C LEU A 45 -27.04 12.66 4.01
N LEU A 46 -25.84 12.19 3.63
CA LEU A 46 -25.70 10.93 2.90
C LEU A 46 -26.27 9.75 3.70
N ASN A 47 -25.92 9.65 4.99
CA ASN A 47 -26.39 8.58 5.86
C ASN A 47 -27.90 8.67 6.13
N SER A 48 -28.47 9.88 6.23
CA SER A 48 -29.90 10.07 6.32
C SER A 48 -30.62 9.54 5.07
N LEU A 49 -30.11 9.84 3.87
CA LEU A 49 -30.67 9.30 2.63
C LEU A 49 -30.57 7.77 2.59
N LYS A 50 -29.44 7.18 3.01
CA LYS A 50 -29.33 5.72 3.13
C LYS A 50 -30.39 5.16 4.09
N LEU A 51 -30.56 5.76 5.26
CA LEU A 51 -31.57 5.35 6.25
C LEU A 51 -33.00 5.41 5.71
N LEU A 52 -33.33 6.39 4.87
CA LEU A 52 -34.65 6.48 4.24
C LEU A 52 -35.00 5.18 3.48
N PHE A 53 -34.05 4.68 2.67
CA PHE A 53 -34.26 3.51 1.83
C PHE A 53 -34.12 2.17 2.58
N THR A 54 -33.18 2.09 3.53
CA THR A 54 -32.79 0.81 4.13
C THR A 54 -33.32 0.56 5.54
N GLY A 55 -33.75 1.61 6.24
CA GLY A 55 -34.05 1.54 7.67
C GLY A 55 -32.82 1.27 8.55
N VAL A 56 -33.06 1.15 9.86
CA VAL A 56 -32.01 1.01 10.89
C VAL A 56 -31.45 -0.41 11.02
N SER A 57 -32.14 -1.41 10.45
CA SER A 57 -31.70 -2.81 10.44
C SER A 57 -30.52 -3.06 9.51
N TYR A 58 -30.31 -2.17 8.52
CA TYR A 58 -29.28 -2.30 7.50
C TYR A 58 -27.87 -2.33 8.08
N GLU A 59 -27.23 -3.49 7.94
CA GLU A 59 -25.94 -3.80 8.56
C GLU A 59 -24.80 -2.85 8.17
N PRO A 60 -24.61 -2.49 6.87
CA PRO A 60 -23.50 -1.62 6.48
C PRO A 60 -23.51 -0.24 7.15
N LEU A 61 -24.69 0.35 7.39
CA LEU A 61 -24.82 1.61 8.11
C LEU A 61 -24.42 1.50 9.58
N ARG A 62 -24.77 0.39 10.24
CA ARG A 62 -24.39 0.15 11.65
C ARG A 62 -22.91 -0.16 11.78
N ARG A 63 -22.34 -0.93 10.86
CA ARG A 63 -20.91 -1.26 10.83
C ARG A 63 -20.02 -0.02 10.62
N ALA A 64 -20.50 0.97 9.86
CA ALA A 64 -19.78 2.22 9.63
C ALA A 64 -19.57 3.05 10.93
N VAL A 65 -20.37 2.83 11.97
CA VAL A 65 -20.26 3.56 13.26
C VAL A 65 -19.07 3.07 14.10
N GLN A 66 -18.80 1.77 14.11
CA GLN A 66 -17.75 1.17 14.92
C GLN A 66 -17.04 0.05 14.16
N ARG A 67 -15.72 0.19 13.97
CA ARG A 67 -14.88 -0.81 13.28
C ARG A 67 -14.67 -2.10 14.08
N THR A 68 -14.78 -2.03 15.41
CA THR A 68 -14.41 -3.15 16.31
C THR A 68 -15.60 -4.03 16.70
N ARG A 69 -16.80 -3.44 16.87
CA ARG A 69 -18.03 -4.15 17.26
C ARG A 69 -19.22 -3.48 16.60
N MET A 70 -20.09 -4.28 15.98
CA MET A 70 -21.31 -3.75 15.39
C MET A 70 -22.34 -3.39 16.47
N PRO A 71 -22.86 -2.15 16.49
CA PRO A 71 -23.97 -1.79 17.37
C PRO A 71 -25.21 -2.61 17.05
N THR A 72 -25.98 -2.99 18.08
CA THR A 72 -27.34 -3.50 17.87
C THR A 72 -28.23 -2.42 17.25
N VAL A 73 -29.37 -2.79 16.67
CA VAL A 73 -30.31 -1.80 16.10
C VAL A 73 -30.70 -0.75 17.15
N LYS A 74 -31.03 -1.21 18.36
CA LYS A 74 -31.37 -0.33 19.48
C LYS A 74 -30.21 0.60 19.87
N GLN A 75 -28.99 0.07 19.97
CA GLN A 75 -27.79 0.88 20.24
C GLN A 75 -27.46 1.88 19.12
N TYR A 76 -27.75 1.54 17.86
CA TYR A 76 -27.57 2.47 16.75
C TYR A 76 -28.56 3.64 16.84
N VAL A 77 -29.81 3.40 17.23
CA VAL A 77 -30.81 4.46 17.39
C VAL A 77 -30.59 5.28 18.65
N GLU A 78 -30.43 4.62 19.80
CA GLU A 78 -30.34 5.26 21.12
C GLU A 78 -28.95 5.83 21.43
N GLY A 79 -27.90 5.22 20.89
CA GLY A 79 -26.51 5.46 21.25
C GLY A 79 -25.84 4.24 21.89
N ALA A 80 -24.52 4.16 21.78
CA ALA A 80 -23.69 3.10 22.34
C ALA A 80 -22.53 3.72 23.14
N GLY A 81 -22.76 3.94 24.44
CA GLY A 81 -21.75 4.48 25.37
C GLY A 81 -21.26 5.87 24.97
N ASN A 82 -19.95 6.12 25.09
CA ASN A 82 -19.33 7.41 24.74
C ASN A 82 -18.99 7.53 23.24
N ASP A 83 -19.02 6.41 22.50
CA ASP A 83 -18.50 6.35 21.13
C ASP A 83 -19.56 6.65 20.06
N TRP A 84 -20.85 6.52 20.40
CA TRP A 84 -21.96 6.78 19.50
C TRP A 84 -23.15 7.39 20.23
N TRP A 85 -23.63 8.54 19.77
CA TRP A 85 -24.69 9.32 20.45
C TRP A 85 -26.11 8.97 19.99
N GLY A 86 -26.26 8.07 19.02
CA GLY A 86 -27.54 7.73 18.41
C GLY A 86 -27.82 8.55 17.14
N ILE A 87 -28.92 8.21 16.45
CA ILE A 87 -29.31 8.88 15.21
C ILE A 87 -29.94 10.26 15.46
N MET A 88 -30.48 10.50 16.65
CA MET A 88 -31.15 11.75 16.98
C MET A 88 -30.15 12.86 17.30
N ASN A 89 -30.44 14.05 16.81
CA ASN A 89 -29.65 15.24 17.09
C ASN A 89 -29.54 15.51 18.60
N ARG A 90 -28.32 15.82 19.07
CA ARG A 90 -28.03 15.99 20.50
C ARG A 90 -28.82 17.13 21.13
N ARG A 91 -28.87 18.29 20.47
CA ARG A 91 -29.63 19.45 20.95
C ARG A 91 -31.12 19.14 21.03
N ALA A 92 -31.68 18.51 20.00
CA ALA A 92 -33.09 18.10 19.99
C ALA A 92 -33.41 17.16 21.15
N ARG A 93 -32.56 16.16 21.41
CA ARG A 93 -32.70 15.22 22.54
C ARG A 93 -32.64 15.95 23.89
N ASN A 94 -31.71 16.89 24.07
CA ASN A 94 -31.57 17.66 25.30
C ASN A 94 -32.76 18.59 25.56
N GLU A 95 -33.38 19.11 24.51
CA GLU A 95 -34.58 19.95 24.58
C GLU A 95 -35.88 19.13 24.72
N GLY A 96 -35.80 17.80 24.86
CA GLY A 96 -36.96 16.93 25.05
C GLY A 96 -37.78 16.70 23.78
N GLN A 97 -37.22 16.97 22.60
CA GLN A 97 -37.86 16.54 21.34
C GLN A 97 -37.91 15.02 21.29
N THR A 98 -38.97 14.47 20.69
CA THR A 98 -39.21 13.03 20.67
C THR A 98 -39.21 12.42 19.26
N ARG A 99 -39.11 13.25 18.22
CA ARG A 99 -39.20 12.80 16.82
C ARG A 99 -37.97 13.22 16.04
N CYS A 100 -37.39 12.27 15.31
CA CYS A 100 -36.49 12.54 14.20
C CYS A 100 -37.00 11.86 12.92
N ALA A 101 -36.76 12.47 11.76
CA ALA A 101 -37.29 12.00 10.49
C ALA A 101 -36.44 12.45 9.31
N ILE A 102 -36.56 11.72 8.21
CA ILE A 102 -36.17 12.16 6.88
C ILE A 102 -37.36 12.03 5.94
N ARG A 103 -37.60 13.08 5.17
CA ARG A 103 -38.61 13.14 4.12
C ARG A 103 -37.97 13.52 2.80
N VAL A 104 -38.28 12.78 1.74
CA VAL A 104 -37.83 13.11 0.39
C VAL A 104 -39.05 13.18 -0.52
N VAL A 105 -39.07 14.20 -1.37
CA VAL A 105 -40.05 14.31 -2.44
C VAL A 105 -39.30 14.11 -3.75
N TRP A 106 -39.80 13.22 -4.60
CA TRP A 106 -39.23 12.98 -5.92
C TRP A 106 -40.29 12.90 -6.99
N SER A 107 -39.88 13.12 -8.24
CA SER A 107 -40.67 12.84 -9.43
C SER A 107 -40.19 11.57 -10.12
N GLU A 108 -41.14 10.79 -10.59
CA GLU A 108 -40.93 9.63 -11.47
C GLU A 108 -42.07 9.56 -12.50
N ASP A 109 -42.03 8.57 -13.40
CA ASP A 109 -42.96 8.48 -14.54
C ASP A 109 -44.44 8.41 -14.11
N ILE A 110 -44.72 7.86 -12.93
CA ILE A 110 -46.08 7.79 -12.35
C ILE A 110 -46.51 9.08 -11.62
N GLY A 111 -45.65 10.10 -11.59
CA GLY A 111 -45.90 11.39 -10.95
C GLY A 111 -45.04 11.63 -9.72
N ARG A 112 -45.51 12.53 -8.86
CA ARG A 112 -44.80 12.97 -7.66
C ARG A 112 -45.03 11.99 -6.50
N VAL A 113 -43.95 11.59 -5.86
CA VAL A 113 -43.93 10.68 -4.71
C VAL A 113 -43.32 11.40 -3.52
N THR A 114 -43.99 11.31 -2.38
CA THR A 114 -43.48 11.78 -1.09
C THR A 114 -43.19 10.56 -0.23
N ILE A 115 -41.97 10.46 0.28
CA ILE A 115 -41.62 9.44 1.27
C ILE A 115 -41.16 10.09 2.55
N GLU A 116 -41.56 9.52 3.68
CA GLU A 116 -41.07 9.90 4.99
C GLU A 116 -40.78 8.66 5.83
N ARG A 117 -39.58 8.60 6.39
CA ARG A 117 -39.22 7.66 7.44
C ARG A 117 -38.97 8.42 8.74
N SER A 118 -39.53 7.96 9.84
CA SER A 118 -39.40 8.62 11.14
C SER A 118 -39.24 7.63 12.30
N TRP A 119 -38.61 8.11 13.37
CA TRP A 119 -38.36 7.38 14.61
C TRP A 119 -38.82 8.22 15.80
N ARG A 120 -39.41 7.54 16.79
CA ARG A 120 -39.85 8.16 18.04
C ARG A 120 -38.92 7.76 19.18
N ILE A 121 -38.23 8.72 19.76
CA ILE A 121 -37.24 8.50 20.82
C ILE A 121 -37.63 9.37 22.01
N GLU A 122 -38.16 8.75 23.06
CA GLU A 122 -38.61 9.45 24.27
C GLU A 122 -37.61 9.23 25.41
N ASN A 123 -37.14 10.32 26.04
CA ASN A 123 -36.17 10.26 27.14
C ASN A 123 -34.90 9.44 26.82
N GLY A 124 -34.50 9.43 25.54
CA GLY A 124 -33.35 8.66 25.06
C GLY A 124 -33.64 7.19 24.74
N ALA A 125 -34.85 6.69 25.04
CA ALA A 125 -35.29 5.34 24.72
C ALA A 125 -36.09 5.33 23.42
N TRP A 126 -35.77 4.38 22.55
CA TRP A 126 -36.53 4.06 21.34
C TRP A 126 -37.52 2.93 21.65
N ASP A 127 -38.76 3.09 21.21
CA ASP A 127 -39.84 2.10 21.36
C ASP A 127 -39.67 0.85 20.47
N ASN A 128 -38.60 0.81 19.67
CA ASN A 128 -38.35 -0.16 18.60
C ASN A 128 -39.33 -0.07 17.42
N GLU A 129 -40.08 1.03 17.30
CA GLU A 129 -40.95 1.29 16.16
C GLU A 129 -40.29 2.33 15.24
N GLU A 130 -40.09 1.94 13.98
CA GLU A 130 -39.83 2.87 12.89
C GLU A 130 -41.09 2.99 12.05
N SER A 131 -41.43 4.20 11.61
CA SER A 131 -42.58 4.42 10.72
C SER A 131 -42.09 4.84 9.35
N LEU A 132 -42.60 4.17 8.32
CA LEU A 132 -42.34 4.49 6.92
C LEU A 132 -43.67 4.78 6.21
N THR A 133 -43.72 5.90 5.49
CA THR A 133 -44.91 6.26 4.69
C THR A 133 -44.49 6.67 3.29
N VAL A 134 -45.20 6.16 2.29
CA VAL A 134 -45.04 6.56 0.89
C VAL A 134 -46.39 7.05 0.40
N ALA A 135 -46.47 8.31 -0.02
CA ALA A 135 -47.64 8.91 -0.63
C ALA A 135 -47.39 9.20 -2.12
N THR A 136 -48.23 8.64 -2.97
CA THR A 136 -48.31 8.93 -4.40
C THR A 136 -49.52 9.84 -4.67
N ALA A 137 -49.76 10.21 -5.92
CA ALA A 137 -50.94 10.99 -6.28
C ALA A 137 -52.27 10.28 -5.99
N THR A 138 -52.28 8.94 -5.95
CA THR A 138 -53.49 8.11 -5.85
C THR A 138 -53.57 7.29 -4.58
N GLU A 139 -52.43 6.85 -4.06
CA GLU A 139 -52.36 5.85 -2.99
C GLU A 139 -51.33 6.24 -1.92
N THR A 140 -51.55 5.76 -0.70
CA THR A 140 -50.60 5.89 0.42
C THR A 140 -50.31 4.51 0.99
N PHE A 141 -49.03 4.15 1.02
CA PHE A 141 -48.52 2.91 1.59
C PHE A 141 -47.87 3.17 2.94
N LYS A 142 -47.90 2.17 3.83
CA LYS A 142 -47.26 2.25 5.15
C LYS A 142 -46.37 1.04 5.40
N ASP A 143 -45.29 1.27 6.14
CA ASP A 143 -44.38 0.28 6.70
C ASP A 143 -43.98 -0.80 5.67
N ASP A 144 -44.43 -2.05 5.81
CA ASP A 144 -44.04 -3.15 4.90
C ASP A 144 -44.42 -2.88 3.43
N GLU A 145 -45.62 -2.35 3.16
CA GLU A 145 -46.04 -2.01 1.79
C GLU A 145 -45.22 -0.84 1.22
N ALA A 146 -44.87 0.12 2.09
CA ALA A 146 -44.02 1.23 1.71
C ALA A 146 -42.57 0.78 1.45
N GLN A 147 -42.07 -0.20 2.21
CA GLN A 147 -40.76 -0.80 1.98
C GLN A 147 -40.76 -1.61 0.68
N GLU A 148 -41.82 -2.36 0.37
CA GLU A 148 -41.94 -3.05 -0.91
C GLU A 148 -41.98 -2.05 -2.08
N PHE A 149 -42.66 -0.91 -1.91
CA PHE A 149 -42.64 0.17 -2.90
C PHE A 149 -41.22 0.66 -3.17
N LEU A 150 -40.43 0.89 -2.10
CA LEU A 150 -39.03 1.28 -2.19
C LEU A 150 -38.18 0.22 -2.87
N ASP A 151 -38.28 -1.03 -2.45
CA ASP A 151 -37.45 -2.13 -2.93
C ASP A 151 -37.68 -2.40 -4.42
N ARG A 152 -38.88 -2.15 -4.94
CA ARG A 152 -39.14 -2.20 -6.39
C ARG A 152 -38.37 -1.14 -7.18
N ARG A 153 -38.10 0.04 -6.59
CA ARG A 153 -37.32 1.11 -7.24
C ARG A 153 -35.82 0.94 -6.96
N LEU A 154 -35.45 1.03 -5.70
CA LEU A 154 -34.08 0.93 -5.20
C LEU A 154 -34.04 -0.07 -4.05
N PRO A 155 -33.81 -1.38 -4.33
CA PRO A 155 -33.57 -2.39 -3.32
C PRO A 155 -32.49 -1.95 -2.33
N GLN A 156 -32.64 -2.33 -1.06
CA GLN A 156 -31.67 -2.00 -0.01
C GLN A 156 -30.23 -2.38 -0.39
N ASP A 157 -30.06 -3.53 -1.05
CA ASP A 157 -28.75 -4.01 -1.52
C ASP A 157 -28.08 -3.07 -2.53
N TYR A 158 -28.85 -2.23 -3.21
CA TYR A 158 -28.34 -1.33 -4.26
C TYR A 158 -28.02 0.06 -3.73
N VAL A 159 -28.55 0.42 -2.56
CA VAL A 159 -28.40 1.75 -1.98
C VAL A 159 -26.93 2.18 -1.90
N TYR A 160 -26.05 1.25 -1.57
CA TYR A 160 -24.62 1.50 -1.47
C TYR A 160 -23.94 1.85 -2.80
N PHE A 161 -24.54 1.52 -3.95
CA PHE A 161 -23.99 1.81 -5.28
C PHE A 161 -24.42 3.19 -5.81
N PHE A 162 -25.58 3.68 -5.36
CA PHE A 162 -26.13 4.98 -5.77
C PHE A 162 -25.88 6.08 -4.74
N LEU A 163 -25.78 5.73 -3.45
CA LEU A 163 -25.51 6.63 -2.34
C LEU A 163 -24.21 6.21 -1.67
N PHE A 164 -23.09 6.83 -2.02
CA PHE A 164 -21.79 6.37 -1.54
C PHE A 164 -20.84 7.50 -1.14
N ASP A 165 -19.87 7.10 -0.34
CA ASP A 165 -18.74 7.92 0.09
C ASP A 165 -17.49 7.43 -0.66
N GLY A 166 -16.71 8.36 -1.20
CA GLY A 166 -15.44 8.10 -1.91
C GLY A 166 -14.46 7.23 -1.12
N GLU A 167 -14.48 7.24 0.21
CA GLU A 167 -13.64 6.35 1.02
C GLU A 167 -14.19 4.91 1.11
N GLN A 168 -15.52 4.78 1.16
CA GLN A 168 -16.19 3.48 1.32
C GLN A 168 -16.11 2.64 0.03
N ILE A 169 -16.17 3.28 -1.15
CA ILE A 169 -16.16 2.57 -2.44
C ILE A 169 -14.88 1.77 -2.73
N GLN A 170 -13.77 2.10 -2.07
CA GLN A 170 -12.53 1.34 -2.21
C GLN A 170 -12.71 -0.10 -1.68
N GLU A 171 -13.47 -0.27 -0.60
CA GLU A 171 -13.77 -1.61 -0.04
C GLU A 171 -14.56 -2.47 -1.04
N LEU A 172 -15.40 -1.85 -1.88
CA LEU A 172 -16.12 -2.57 -2.93
C LEU A 172 -15.14 -3.20 -3.93
N ALA A 173 -14.10 -2.49 -4.35
CA ALA A 173 -13.10 -3.02 -5.28
C ALA A 173 -12.13 -4.04 -4.63
N GLU A 174 -11.98 -4.00 -3.31
CA GLU A 174 -11.08 -4.87 -2.53
C GLU A 174 -11.77 -6.10 -1.88
N SER A 175 -13.11 -6.12 -1.82
CA SER A 175 -13.87 -7.17 -1.11
C SER A 175 -13.70 -8.57 -1.72
N LYS A 176 -13.91 -9.62 -0.89
CA LYS A 176 -13.73 -11.02 -1.30
C LYS A 176 -14.70 -11.38 -2.44
N ARG A 177 -14.25 -12.25 -3.36
CA ARG A 177 -14.98 -12.67 -4.58
C ARG A 177 -16.44 -13.06 -4.29
N ASP A 178 -16.70 -13.83 -3.23
CA ASP A 178 -18.03 -14.36 -2.93
C ASP A 178 -19.05 -13.31 -2.45
N SER A 179 -18.60 -12.22 -1.83
CA SER A 179 -19.49 -11.10 -1.46
C SER A 179 -19.75 -10.18 -2.64
N GLN A 180 -18.70 -9.88 -3.42
CA GLN A 180 -18.81 -9.08 -4.65
C GLN A 180 -19.74 -9.76 -5.66
N GLN A 181 -19.57 -11.06 -5.88
CA GLN A 181 -20.38 -11.87 -6.79
C GLN A 181 -21.86 -11.75 -6.45
N ARG A 182 -22.23 -12.01 -5.19
CA ARG A 182 -23.64 -11.96 -4.77
C ARG A 182 -24.22 -10.56 -4.93
N GLN A 183 -23.45 -9.52 -4.64
CA GLN A 183 -23.90 -8.13 -4.82
C GLN A 183 -24.09 -7.78 -6.30
N MET A 184 -23.17 -8.20 -7.19
CA MET A 184 -23.25 -7.95 -8.62
C MET A 184 -24.36 -8.76 -9.31
N GLU A 185 -24.52 -10.05 -8.98
CA GLU A 185 -25.60 -10.90 -9.50
C GLU A 185 -26.99 -10.36 -9.08
N ARG A 186 -27.10 -9.87 -7.84
CA ARG A 186 -28.30 -9.17 -7.39
C ARG A 186 -28.51 -7.92 -8.21
N LEU A 187 -27.51 -7.04 -8.36
CA LEU A 187 -27.60 -5.77 -9.08
C LEU A 187 -28.01 -5.92 -10.54
N LEU A 188 -27.51 -6.97 -11.20
CA LEU A 188 -27.80 -7.26 -12.61
C LEU A 188 -29.16 -7.98 -12.81
N GLY A 189 -29.95 -8.16 -11.74
CA GLY A 189 -31.29 -8.74 -11.80
C GLY A 189 -31.32 -10.25 -12.00
N ILE A 190 -30.20 -10.95 -11.77
CA ILE A 190 -30.08 -12.40 -11.95
C ILE A 190 -30.78 -13.14 -10.80
N GLY A 191 -30.71 -12.58 -9.58
CA GLY A 191 -31.31 -13.19 -8.37
C GLY A 191 -32.82 -13.37 -8.41
N ALA A 192 -33.57 -12.56 -9.18
CA ALA A 192 -35.01 -12.72 -9.34
C ALA A 192 -35.39 -14.06 -10.00
N ILE A 193 -34.52 -14.57 -10.89
CA ILE A 193 -34.73 -15.86 -11.55
C ILE A 193 -34.58 -17.01 -10.54
N ASP A 194 -33.65 -16.88 -9.59
CA ASP A 194 -33.50 -17.87 -8.51
C ASP A 194 -34.71 -17.89 -7.58
N ALA A 195 -35.27 -16.71 -7.25
CA ALA A 195 -36.51 -16.63 -6.48
C ALA A 195 -37.68 -17.32 -7.21
N LEU A 196 -37.85 -17.07 -8.51
CA LEU A 196 -38.87 -17.73 -9.33
C LEU A 196 -38.68 -19.26 -9.35
N ARG A 197 -37.45 -19.75 -9.49
CA ARG A 197 -37.14 -21.20 -9.41
C ARG A 197 -37.48 -21.77 -8.04
N GLY A 198 -37.17 -21.05 -6.97
CA GLY A 198 -37.52 -21.42 -5.59
C GLY A 198 -39.03 -21.54 -5.39
N SER A 199 -39.79 -20.52 -5.80
CA SER A 199 -41.26 -20.53 -5.73
C SER A 199 -41.88 -21.64 -6.58
N LEU A 200 -41.32 -21.89 -7.77
CA LEU A 200 -41.77 -22.97 -8.65
C LEU A 200 -41.53 -24.34 -8.03
N ASN A 201 -40.36 -24.56 -7.41
CA ASN A 201 -40.05 -25.80 -6.70
C ASN A 201 -40.95 -26.00 -5.47
N GLN A 202 -41.27 -24.94 -4.73
CA GLN A 202 -42.24 -25.00 -3.62
C GLN A 202 -43.64 -25.37 -4.12
N ALA A 203 -44.07 -24.81 -5.26
CA ALA A 203 -45.36 -25.13 -5.87
C ALA A 203 -45.41 -26.59 -6.35
N ILE A 204 -44.35 -27.08 -7.00
CA ILE A 204 -44.21 -28.50 -7.40
C ILE A 204 -44.33 -29.40 -6.17
N GLY A 205 -43.58 -29.12 -5.10
CA GLY A 205 -43.64 -29.92 -3.86
C GLY A 205 -44.98 -29.85 -3.13
N ARG A 206 -45.78 -28.79 -3.31
CA ARG A 206 -47.18 -28.76 -2.85
C ARG A 206 -48.06 -29.69 -3.69
N TRP A 207 -47.97 -29.61 -5.02
CA TRP A 207 -48.80 -30.45 -5.90
C TRP A 207 -48.50 -31.94 -5.75
N GLU A 208 -47.22 -32.30 -5.59
CA GLU A 208 -46.80 -33.70 -5.31
C GLU A 208 -47.33 -34.22 -3.97
N ARG A 209 -47.55 -33.33 -2.98
CA ARG A 209 -48.11 -33.70 -1.67
C ARG A 209 -49.61 -33.98 -1.68
N ASP A 210 -50.35 -33.23 -2.47
CA ASP A 210 -51.81 -33.32 -2.51
C ASP A 210 -52.32 -34.60 -3.23
N GLU A 211 -51.45 -35.30 -3.95
CA GLU A 211 -51.75 -36.58 -4.63
C GLU A 211 -51.44 -37.85 -3.81
N LEU A 212 -50.76 -37.72 -2.67
CA LEU A 212 -50.35 -38.89 -1.89
C LEU A 212 -51.51 -39.50 -1.09
N GLU A 213 -51.58 -40.83 -1.06
CA GLU A 213 -52.43 -41.55 -0.10
C GLU A 213 -52.13 -41.07 1.34
N PRO A 214 -53.10 -41.05 2.26
CA PRO A 214 -52.94 -40.49 3.61
C PRO A 214 -51.69 -41.00 4.36
N GLN A 215 -51.32 -42.27 4.14
CA GLN A 215 -50.14 -42.90 4.71
C GLN A 215 -48.84 -42.40 4.08
N ALA A 216 -48.77 -42.33 2.75
CA ALA A 216 -47.61 -41.82 2.03
C ALA A 216 -47.45 -40.29 2.20
N ARG A 217 -48.57 -39.58 2.40
CA ARG A 217 -48.62 -38.15 2.74
C ARG A 217 -48.05 -37.90 4.14
N ALA A 218 -48.43 -38.72 5.13
CA ALA A 218 -47.88 -38.64 6.48
C ALA A 218 -46.37 -38.97 6.51
N ASP A 219 -45.93 -39.97 5.74
CA ASP A 219 -44.52 -40.32 5.62
C ASP A 219 -43.71 -39.22 4.91
N LEU A 220 -44.27 -38.60 3.87
CA LEU A 220 -43.65 -37.46 3.20
C LEU A 220 -43.63 -36.22 4.10
N GLU A 221 -44.69 -35.91 4.84
CA GLU A 221 -44.72 -34.81 5.81
C GLU A 221 -43.67 -34.99 6.91
N ARG A 222 -43.49 -36.22 7.40
CA ARG A 222 -42.44 -36.56 8.36
C ARG A 222 -41.05 -36.32 7.76
N LEU A 223 -40.79 -36.84 6.56
CA LEU A 223 -39.50 -36.64 5.87
C LEU A 223 -39.24 -35.17 5.51
N GLU A 224 -40.27 -34.40 5.11
CA GLU A 224 -40.16 -32.96 4.88
C GLU A 224 -39.99 -32.16 6.18
N GLY A 225 -40.52 -32.66 7.29
CA GLY A 225 -40.22 -32.17 8.64
C GLY A 225 -38.76 -32.41 9.00
N ASP A 226 -38.25 -33.63 8.79
CA ASP A 226 -36.86 -34.00 9.02
C ASP A 226 -35.90 -33.20 8.12
N ILE A 227 -36.26 -32.97 6.85
CA ILE A 227 -35.51 -32.11 5.92
C ILE A 227 -35.46 -30.68 6.44
N ARG A 228 -36.61 -30.08 6.80
CA ARG A 228 -36.65 -28.71 7.34
C ARG A 228 -35.87 -28.56 8.63
N GLY A 229 -35.94 -29.56 9.53
CA GLY A 229 -35.14 -29.58 10.75
C GLY A 229 -33.65 -29.63 10.46
N THR A 230 -33.24 -30.53 9.55
CA THR A 230 -31.83 -30.68 9.13
C THR A 230 -31.31 -29.44 8.39
N GLU A 231 -32.15 -28.78 7.59
CA GLU A 231 -31.84 -27.51 6.92
C GLU A 231 -31.67 -26.36 7.93
N ALA A 232 -32.54 -26.28 8.95
CA ALA A 232 -32.39 -25.30 10.02
C ALA A 232 -31.14 -25.54 10.88
N ASP A 233 -30.80 -26.81 11.15
CA ASP A 233 -29.56 -27.18 11.85
C ASP A 233 -28.33 -26.82 11.02
N LEU A 234 -28.37 -27.03 9.68
CA LEU A 234 -27.31 -26.59 8.77
C LEU A 234 -27.18 -25.07 8.73
N ASP A 235 -28.27 -24.33 8.64
CA ASP A 235 -28.25 -22.87 8.69
C ASP A 235 -27.66 -22.34 10.01
N LEU A 236 -28.00 -22.98 11.13
CA LEU A 236 -27.42 -22.63 12.44
C LEU A 236 -25.92 -22.94 12.48
N LEU A 237 -25.52 -24.09 11.95
CA LEU A 237 -24.12 -24.50 11.89
C LEU A 237 -23.31 -23.58 10.98
N ASP A 238 -23.85 -23.19 9.82
CA ASP A 238 -23.22 -22.26 8.88
C ASP A 238 -23.04 -20.87 9.51
N ARG A 239 -24.03 -20.37 10.27
CA ARG A 239 -23.88 -19.13 11.06
C ARG A 239 -22.80 -19.25 12.13
N THR A 240 -22.69 -20.43 12.76
CA THR A 240 -21.69 -20.70 13.80
C THR A 240 -20.28 -20.78 13.19
N GLN A 241 -20.14 -21.41 12.03
CA GLN A 241 -18.90 -21.44 11.25
C GLN A 241 -18.50 -20.03 10.80
N ALA A 242 -19.44 -19.23 10.28
CA ALA A 242 -19.16 -17.84 9.89
C ALA A 242 -18.69 -16.97 11.07
N SER A 243 -19.27 -17.15 12.25
CA SER A 243 -18.81 -16.48 13.47
C SER A 243 -17.40 -16.92 13.87
N LEU A 244 -17.12 -18.23 13.82
CA LEU A 244 -15.82 -18.78 14.16
C LEU A 244 -14.73 -18.35 13.16
N ASP A 245 -15.06 -18.27 11.88
CA ASP A 245 -14.17 -17.76 10.83
C ASP A 245 -13.81 -16.30 11.06
N GLN A 246 -14.80 -15.47 11.43
CA GLN A 246 -14.55 -14.08 11.79
C GLN A 246 -13.65 -13.96 13.03
N GLU A 247 -13.83 -14.83 14.01
CA GLU A 247 -12.98 -14.90 15.20
C GLU A 247 -11.54 -15.34 14.87
N ILE A 248 -11.37 -16.32 13.98
CA ILE A 248 -10.05 -16.75 13.48
C ILE A 248 -9.38 -15.61 12.71
N GLU A 249 -10.13 -14.85 11.90
CA GLU A 249 -9.62 -13.69 11.16
C GLU A 249 -9.13 -12.60 12.12
N ASN A 250 -9.93 -12.28 13.14
CA ASN A 250 -9.57 -11.30 14.17
C ASN A 250 -8.29 -11.69 14.93
N ASP A 251 -8.17 -12.96 15.34
CA ASP A 251 -7.00 -13.46 16.06
C ASP A 251 -5.78 -13.55 15.14
N THR A 252 -5.96 -13.87 13.85
CA THR A 252 -4.88 -13.88 12.86
C THR A 252 -4.33 -12.48 12.61
N ASP A 253 -5.21 -11.47 12.53
CA ASP A 253 -4.80 -10.07 12.41
C ASP A 253 -4.16 -9.55 13.69
N ALA A 254 -4.66 -9.94 14.86
CA ALA A 254 -4.03 -9.65 16.15
C ALA A 254 -2.62 -10.25 16.22
N LEU A 255 -2.46 -11.51 15.80
CA LEU A 255 -1.17 -12.20 15.75
C LEU A 255 -0.21 -11.52 14.77
N ARG A 256 -0.67 -11.09 13.59
CA ARG A 256 0.15 -10.31 12.63
C ARG A 256 0.61 -8.98 13.22
N ARG A 257 -0.28 -8.24 13.88
CA ARG A 257 0.07 -6.98 14.55
C ARG A 257 1.07 -7.20 15.67
N ASN A 258 0.88 -8.25 16.48
CA ASN A 258 1.76 -8.62 17.57
C ASN A 258 3.15 -9.03 17.03
N ARG A 259 3.22 -9.88 16.00
CA ARG A 259 4.48 -10.24 15.33
C ARG A 259 5.24 -9.03 14.77
N ARG A 260 4.55 -8.06 14.15
CA ARG A 260 5.19 -6.80 13.70
C ARG A 260 5.75 -5.97 14.86
N ARG A 261 5.06 -5.95 16.02
CA ARG A 261 5.57 -5.28 17.24
C ARG A 261 6.80 -6.02 17.79
N ILE A 262 6.76 -7.36 17.79
CA ILE A 262 7.91 -8.19 18.16
C ILE A 262 9.06 -7.94 17.20
N GLU A 263 8.87 -7.96 15.87
CA GLU A 263 9.91 -7.69 14.87
C GLU A 263 10.53 -6.30 15.02
N GLY A 264 9.70 -5.29 15.26
CA GLY A 264 10.15 -3.92 15.55
C GLY A 264 11.01 -3.81 16.81
N LEU A 265 10.80 -4.69 17.80
CA LEU A 265 11.61 -4.78 19.03
C LEU A 265 12.76 -5.81 18.90
N SER A 266 12.61 -6.84 18.08
CA SER A 266 13.51 -7.99 17.88
C SER A 266 14.77 -7.60 17.10
N ALA A 267 14.67 -6.64 16.17
CA ALA A 267 15.82 -5.99 15.55
C ALA A 267 16.75 -5.28 16.58
N PHE A 268 16.25 -5.08 17.81
CA PHE A 268 17.03 -4.56 18.94
C PHE A 268 17.45 -5.66 19.93
N VAL A 269 16.65 -6.72 20.11
CA VAL A 269 16.95 -7.84 21.03
C VAL A 269 18.03 -8.80 20.50
N HIS A 270 18.17 -9.02 19.18
CA HIS A 270 19.23 -9.89 18.64
C HIS A 270 20.67 -9.35 18.81
N ARG A 271 20.83 -8.13 19.33
CA ARG A 271 22.13 -7.54 19.72
C ARG A 271 22.51 -7.81 21.19
N HIS A 272 21.84 -8.77 21.84
CA HIS A 272 22.09 -9.14 23.23
C HIS A 272 23.30 -10.07 23.40
N ASP A 273 24.48 -9.57 23.10
CA ASP A 273 25.63 -9.92 23.92
C ASP A 273 26.51 -8.69 24.12
N GLU A 274 25.99 -7.69 24.85
CA GLU A 274 26.80 -6.55 25.29
C GLU A 274 28.07 -7.01 26.04
N ALA A 275 27.96 -8.10 26.80
CA ALA A 275 29.08 -8.76 27.43
C ALA A 275 30.10 -9.27 26.40
N GLN A 276 29.65 -10.00 25.38
CA GLN A 276 30.52 -10.50 24.32
C GLN A 276 31.11 -9.36 23.47
N LEU A 277 30.37 -8.27 23.20
CA LEU A 277 30.89 -7.10 22.48
C LEU A 277 31.94 -6.34 23.30
N LYS A 278 31.77 -6.24 24.63
CA LYS A 278 32.79 -5.69 25.53
C LYS A 278 34.02 -6.59 25.60
N ASP A 279 33.83 -7.90 25.66
CA ASP A 279 34.92 -8.88 25.67
C ASP A 279 35.67 -8.90 24.33
N ASP A 280 34.96 -8.86 23.21
CA ASP A 280 35.53 -8.78 21.86
C ASP A 280 36.28 -7.46 21.68
N ARG A 281 35.71 -6.33 22.14
CA ARG A 281 36.42 -5.03 22.14
C ARG A 281 37.71 -5.10 22.96
N ALA A 282 37.66 -5.64 24.18
CA ALA A 282 38.83 -5.78 25.04
C ALA A 282 39.89 -6.68 24.39
N ARG A 283 39.47 -7.78 23.76
CA ARG A 283 40.34 -8.72 23.03
C ARG A 283 41.02 -8.05 21.84
N ILE A 284 40.27 -7.40 20.95
CA ILE A 284 40.81 -6.72 19.76
C ILE A 284 41.69 -5.54 20.17
N GLN A 285 41.33 -4.81 21.22
CA GLN A 285 42.14 -3.72 21.76
C GLN A 285 43.48 -4.23 22.31
N ALA A 286 43.49 -5.34 23.04
CA ALA A 286 44.72 -5.97 23.53
C ALA A 286 45.61 -6.46 22.37
N GLN A 287 45.03 -7.10 21.35
CA GLN A 287 45.74 -7.53 20.15
C GLN A 287 46.36 -6.36 19.37
N ARG A 288 45.63 -5.24 19.29
CA ARG A 288 46.12 -4.02 18.65
C ARG A 288 47.30 -3.42 19.41
N ILE A 289 47.23 -3.36 20.74
CA ILE A 289 48.32 -2.82 21.59
C ILE A 289 49.57 -3.69 21.45
N ASP A 290 49.45 -5.01 21.59
CA ASP A 290 50.58 -5.95 21.43
C ASP A 290 51.21 -5.85 20.02
N SER A 291 50.39 -5.73 18.97
CA SER A 291 50.89 -5.53 17.61
C SER A 291 51.61 -4.18 17.44
N LEU A 292 51.12 -3.12 18.09
CA LEU A 292 51.75 -1.79 18.10
C LEU A 292 53.09 -1.81 18.84
N ASP A 293 53.15 -2.49 19.98
CA ASP A 293 54.36 -2.61 20.78
C ASP A 293 55.44 -3.40 20.02
N ARG A 294 55.07 -4.53 19.40
CA ARG A 294 55.98 -5.29 18.53
C ARG A 294 56.48 -4.45 17.35
N LEU A 295 55.58 -3.73 16.68
CA LEU A 295 55.95 -2.89 15.55
C LEU A 295 56.89 -1.76 15.99
N SER A 296 56.61 -1.10 17.12
CA SER A 296 57.45 -0.02 17.65
C SER A 296 58.84 -0.49 18.10
N ALA A 297 58.94 -1.68 18.69
CA ALA A 297 60.22 -2.28 19.08
C ALA A 297 61.05 -2.72 17.85
N GLN A 298 60.37 -3.10 16.76
CA GLN A 298 61.02 -3.59 15.54
C GLN A 298 61.21 -2.54 14.46
N LEU A 299 60.63 -1.33 14.61
CA LEU A 299 60.85 -0.22 13.68
C LEU A 299 62.22 0.40 13.97
N PRO A 300 63.21 0.20 13.09
CA PRO A 300 64.53 0.74 13.34
C PRO A 300 64.59 2.22 12.91
N ARG A 301 65.54 2.99 13.45
CA ARG A 301 65.65 4.44 13.19
C ARG A 301 65.93 4.79 11.72
N ASP A 302 66.33 3.79 10.95
CA ASP A 302 66.64 3.80 9.52
C ASP A 302 65.43 3.42 8.64
N VAL A 303 64.21 3.35 9.19
CA VAL A 303 62.96 3.08 8.44
C VAL A 303 62.77 3.98 7.22
N VAL A 304 63.33 5.20 7.26
CA VAL A 304 63.33 6.14 6.13
C VAL A 304 64.07 5.55 4.93
N LEU A 305 65.17 4.83 5.14
CA LEU A 305 65.91 4.13 4.09
C LEU A 305 65.12 2.93 3.57
N LEU A 306 64.46 2.19 4.48
CA LEU A 306 63.64 1.02 4.11
C LEU A 306 62.41 1.38 3.27
N THR A 307 61.79 2.53 3.55
CA THR A 307 60.55 3.01 2.89
C THR A 307 60.79 3.75 1.58
N ASN A 308 62.04 4.11 1.26
CA ASN A 308 62.39 4.84 0.05
C ASN A 308 63.41 4.08 -0.84
N PRO A 309 63.06 2.89 -1.35
CA PRO A 309 63.99 2.05 -2.12
C PRO A 309 64.51 2.74 -3.39
N SER A 310 63.71 3.61 -4.01
CA SER A 310 64.12 4.38 -5.20
C SER A 310 65.17 5.45 -4.91
N LEU A 311 65.19 6.02 -3.69
CA LEU A 311 66.24 6.95 -3.26
C LEU A 311 67.53 6.19 -2.96
N VAL A 312 67.43 5.05 -2.25
CA VAL A 312 68.58 4.20 -1.95
C VAL A 312 69.23 3.65 -3.22
N THR A 313 68.42 3.20 -4.19
CA THR A 313 68.92 2.70 -5.49
C THR A 313 69.68 3.78 -6.25
N ARG A 314 69.12 4.99 -6.35
CA ARG A 314 69.82 6.12 -6.99
C ARG A 314 71.09 6.51 -6.25
N ALA A 315 71.11 6.44 -4.92
CA ALA A 315 72.31 6.72 -4.14
C ALA A 315 73.41 5.68 -4.42
N LEU A 316 73.06 4.39 -4.50
CA LEU A 316 74.00 3.33 -4.86
C LEU A 316 74.54 3.47 -6.28
N GLU A 317 73.69 3.78 -7.27
CA GLU A 317 74.13 4.04 -8.65
C GLU A 317 75.16 5.19 -8.71
N ARG A 318 74.97 6.24 -7.91
CA ARG A 318 75.94 7.35 -7.80
C ARG A 318 77.23 6.94 -7.11
N LEU A 319 77.15 6.14 -6.04
CA LEU A 319 78.35 5.61 -5.37
C LEU A 319 79.15 4.68 -6.28
N ASP A 320 78.46 3.86 -7.09
CA ASP A 320 79.08 2.96 -8.06
C ASP A 320 79.78 3.73 -9.19
N GLN A 321 79.20 4.84 -9.64
CA GLN A 321 79.85 5.75 -10.59
C GLN A 321 81.14 6.36 -10.02
N VAL A 322 81.15 6.74 -8.74
CA VAL A 322 82.36 7.25 -8.07
C VAL A 322 83.43 6.18 -7.96
N LEU A 323 83.06 4.96 -7.54
CA LEU A 323 83.99 3.85 -7.32
C LEU A 323 84.51 3.21 -8.62
N GLY A 324 83.75 3.27 -9.71
CA GLY A 324 84.11 2.70 -11.02
C GLY A 324 84.97 3.61 -11.91
N SER A 325 85.29 4.83 -11.48
CA SER A 325 85.98 5.82 -12.30
C SER A 325 87.52 5.66 -12.28
N ASP A 326 88.07 4.85 -13.19
CA ASP A 326 89.50 4.88 -13.57
C ASP A 326 89.98 6.29 -14.00
N ALA A 327 89.03 7.17 -14.31
CA ALA A 327 89.24 8.58 -14.66
C ALA A 327 89.89 9.39 -13.53
N ASN A 328 89.54 9.13 -12.26
CA ASN A 328 90.10 9.88 -11.13
C ASN A 328 91.60 9.60 -10.91
N ALA A 329 92.05 8.37 -11.20
CA ALA A 329 93.46 8.03 -11.15
C ALA A 329 94.25 8.68 -12.29
N ARG A 330 93.67 8.74 -13.50
CA ARG A 330 94.29 9.38 -14.68
C ARG A 330 94.34 10.91 -14.57
N SER A 331 93.29 11.55 -14.06
CA SER A 331 93.25 13.01 -13.85
C SER A 331 94.32 13.46 -12.85
N ARG A 332 94.49 12.76 -11.73
CA ARG A 332 95.55 13.06 -10.75
C ARG A 332 96.96 12.94 -11.35
N VAL A 333 97.18 11.96 -12.23
CA VAL A 333 98.46 11.82 -12.94
C VAL A 333 98.66 12.96 -13.94
N LEU A 334 97.62 13.38 -14.66
CA LEU A 334 97.69 14.50 -15.60
C LEU A 334 97.97 15.83 -14.90
N ASP A 335 97.35 16.09 -13.74
CA ASP A 335 97.57 17.33 -12.96
C ASP A 335 99.02 17.44 -12.48
N VAL A 336 99.61 16.34 -12.00
CA VAL A 336 101.04 16.31 -11.62
C VAL A 336 101.94 16.56 -12.83
N LEU A 337 101.57 16.07 -14.02
CA LEU A 337 102.35 16.30 -15.25
C LEU A 337 102.21 17.75 -15.73
N LEU A 338 101.04 18.38 -15.61
CA LEU A 338 100.81 19.79 -15.97
C LEU A 338 101.75 20.73 -15.19
N ASP A 339 101.96 20.46 -13.90
CA ASP A 339 102.83 21.29 -13.06
C ASP A 339 104.33 21.01 -13.27
N THR A 340 104.71 19.74 -13.44
CA THR A 340 106.12 19.34 -13.36
C THR A 340 106.82 19.26 -14.72
N LEU A 341 106.11 18.87 -15.79
CA LEU A 341 106.71 18.61 -17.10
C LEU A 341 107.22 19.88 -17.79
N PRO A 342 106.49 21.03 -17.80
CA PRO A 342 106.97 22.25 -18.44
C PRO A 342 108.27 22.77 -17.83
N ALA A 343 108.36 22.76 -16.49
CA ALA A 343 109.56 23.18 -15.78
C ALA A 343 110.74 22.23 -16.07
N ARG A 344 110.50 20.92 -16.12
CA ARG A 344 111.55 19.94 -16.45
C ARG A 344 112.04 20.03 -17.89
N LEU A 345 111.14 20.28 -18.84
CA LEU A 345 111.50 20.27 -20.27
C LEU A 345 112.18 21.58 -20.71
N PHE A 346 111.80 22.71 -20.12
CA PHE A 346 112.25 24.03 -20.57
C PHE A 346 113.18 24.75 -19.59
N ASP A 347 113.21 24.39 -18.30
CA ASP A 347 113.93 25.14 -17.28
C ASP A 347 115.06 24.33 -16.61
N GLN A 348 115.26 23.06 -16.99
CA GLN A 348 116.32 22.18 -16.49
C GLN A 348 117.28 21.69 -17.60
N PRO A 349 118.60 21.59 -17.35
CA PRO A 349 119.56 21.03 -18.31
C PRO A 349 119.37 19.51 -18.46
N ALA A 350 119.61 18.87 -19.61
CA ALA A 350 120.36 19.28 -20.80
C ALA A 350 119.54 20.05 -21.85
N PHE A 351 119.99 21.25 -22.21
CA PHE A 351 119.37 22.03 -23.28
C PHE A 351 119.87 21.58 -24.67
N PRO A 352 119.07 21.76 -25.74
CA PRO A 352 119.50 21.47 -27.11
C PRO A 352 120.72 22.32 -27.53
N ASP A 353 121.57 21.84 -28.44
CA ASP A 353 122.66 22.61 -29.07
C ASP A 353 122.44 22.73 -30.59
N PRO A 354 122.29 23.94 -31.16
CA PRO A 354 122.25 25.24 -30.48
C PRO A 354 120.97 25.44 -29.64
N ASP A 355 121.08 26.22 -28.56
CA ASP A 355 119.98 26.47 -27.62
C ASP A 355 118.78 27.12 -28.33
N MET A 356 117.59 26.81 -27.83
CA MET A 356 116.34 27.35 -28.34
C MET A 356 116.25 28.84 -28.06
N ARG A 357 115.88 29.62 -29.08
CA ARG A 357 115.55 31.04 -28.90
C ARG A 357 114.36 31.19 -27.95
N ASP A 358 114.32 32.28 -27.18
CA ASP A 358 113.26 32.55 -26.20
C ASP A 358 111.86 32.49 -26.80
N SER A 359 111.69 32.98 -28.04
CA SER A 359 110.42 32.92 -28.76
C SER A 359 109.98 31.48 -29.08
N GLN A 360 110.93 30.58 -29.33
CA GLN A 360 110.65 29.16 -29.57
C GLN A 360 110.32 28.46 -28.25
N ARG A 361 111.07 28.74 -27.18
CA ARG A 361 110.81 28.20 -25.84
C ARG A 361 109.41 28.57 -25.36
N ALA A 362 109.01 29.84 -25.49
CA ALA A 362 107.68 30.31 -25.15
C ALA A 362 106.57 29.64 -25.99
N TYR A 363 106.77 29.50 -27.31
CA TYR A 363 105.80 28.87 -28.19
C TYR A 363 105.58 27.38 -27.87
N TYR A 364 106.66 26.61 -27.69
CA TYR A 364 106.53 25.18 -27.37
C TYR A 364 106.02 24.94 -25.95
N ARG A 365 106.35 25.79 -24.98
CA ARG A 365 105.75 25.76 -23.65
C ARG A 365 104.24 25.98 -23.71
N TYR A 366 103.81 27.02 -24.43
CA TYR A 366 102.40 27.29 -24.66
C TYR A 366 101.70 26.13 -25.39
N LYS A 367 102.32 25.57 -26.43
CA LYS A 367 101.76 24.45 -27.19
C LYS A 367 101.64 23.18 -26.34
N LEU A 368 102.63 22.87 -25.51
CA LEU A 368 102.60 21.73 -24.59
C LEU A 368 101.48 21.88 -23.56
N MET A 369 101.39 23.06 -22.91
CA MET A 369 100.32 23.33 -21.95
C MET A 369 98.95 23.18 -22.59
N ARG A 370 98.74 23.75 -23.78
CA ARG A 370 97.48 23.63 -24.53
C ARG A 370 97.11 22.18 -24.88
N ILE A 371 98.07 21.33 -25.21
CA ILE A 371 97.81 19.92 -25.53
C ILE A 371 97.43 19.15 -24.25
N LEU A 372 98.16 19.36 -23.15
CA LEU A 372 97.88 18.70 -21.88
C LEU A 372 96.55 19.15 -21.26
N GLU A 373 96.21 20.44 -21.37
CA GLU A 373 94.91 20.98 -20.95
C GLU A 373 93.76 20.37 -21.76
N GLN A 374 93.92 20.19 -23.08
CA GLN A 374 92.90 19.55 -23.92
C GLN A 374 92.68 18.07 -23.57
N GLU A 375 93.72 17.33 -23.22
CA GLU A 375 93.60 15.94 -22.76
C GLU A 375 92.97 15.85 -21.35
N ALA A 376 93.24 16.82 -20.47
CA ALA A 376 92.58 16.92 -19.16
C ALA A 376 91.08 17.22 -19.31
N GLU A 377 90.72 18.19 -20.17
CA GLU A 377 89.33 18.56 -20.46
C GLU A 377 88.55 17.42 -21.13
N ALA A 378 89.18 16.64 -22.02
CA ALA A 378 88.55 15.47 -22.65
C ALA A 378 88.20 14.33 -21.66
N THR A 379 88.80 14.35 -20.46
CA THR A 379 88.52 13.39 -19.37
C THR A 379 87.41 13.89 -18.43
N GLY A 380 86.97 15.14 -18.60
CA GLY A 380 86.17 15.90 -17.64
C GLY A 380 84.65 15.75 -17.73
N ASP A 381 84.13 14.53 -17.86
CA ASP A 381 82.67 14.28 -17.70
C ASP A 381 82.34 13.48 -16.42
N THR A 382 83.22 13.56 -15.42
CA THR A 382 83.01 12.91 -14.12
C THR A 382 83.05 13.95 -13.00
N LEU A 383 81.94 14.04 -12.27
CA LEU A 383 81.71 14.59 -10.92
C LEU A 383 82.78 15.55 -10.36
N ASP A 384 82.35 16.77 -10.02
CA ASP A 384 83.18 17.78 -9.35
C ASP A 384 84.01 17.14 -8.20
N PRO A 385 85.35 17.09 -8.32
CA PRO A 385 86.21 16.42 -7.35
C PRO A 385 86.13 17.05 -5.96
N THR A 386 85.61 18.28 -5.84
CA THR A 386 85.37 18.99 -4.57
C THR A 386 84.27 18.33 -3.73
N PHE A 387 83.32 17.64 -4.39
CA PHE A 387 82.16 16.99 -3.76
C PHE A 387 82.15 15.47 -3.94
N ALA A 388 83.18 14.89 -4.57
CA ALA A 388 83.32 13.45 -4.68
C ALA A 388 83.60 12.85 -3.28
N PRO A 389 82.78 11.89 -2.80
CA PRO A 389 83.06 11.24 -1.54
C PRO A 389 84.40 10.51 -1.61
N ASP A 390 85.17 10.56 -0.51
CA ASP A 390 86.39 9.78 -0.38
C ASP A 390 86.13 8.30 -0.73
N PRO A 391 86.96 7.63 -1.53
CA PRO A 391 86.69 6.26 -1.99
C PRO A 391 86.46 5.26 -0.85
N GLN A 392 87.10 5.44 0.31
CA GLN A 392 86.85 4.57 1.47
C GLN A 392 85.48 4.88 2.08
N ALA A 393 85.15 6.17 2.26
CA ALA A 393 83.84 6.59 2.73
C ALA A 393 82.70 6.17 1.78
N ALA A 394 82.92 6.23 0.46
CA ALA A 394 81.97 5.80 -0.56
C ALA A 394 81.74 4.28 -0.53
N THR A 395 82.81 3.50 -0.32
CA THR A 395 82.71 2.04 -0.15
C THR A 395 81.91 1.69 1.10
N VAL A 396 82.20 2.33 2.24
CA VAL A 396 81.45 2.13 3.49
C VAL A 396 79.97 2.51 3.34
N ALA A 397 79.68 3.65 2.70
CA ALA A 397 78.29 4.08 2.46
C ALA A 397 77.55 3.12 1.54
N ARG A 398 78.21 2.60 0.50
CA ARG A 398 77.63 1.60 -0.40
C ARG A 398 77.29 0.31 0.34
N ASP A 399 78.23 -0.21 1.12
CA ASP A 399 78.05 -1.45 1.90
C ASP A 399 76.93 -1.31 2.95
N GLN A 400 76.76 -0.11 3.52
CA GLN A 400 75.67 0.19 4.45
C GLN A 400 74.31 0.28 3.73
N LEU A 401 74.24 0.81 2.52
CA LEU A 401 72.98 1.04 1.80
C LEU A 401 72.50 -0.19 1.01
N ALA A 402 73.41 -1.03 0.53
CA ALA A 402 73.11 -2.20 -0.30
C ALA A 402 72.04 -3.15 0.30
N PRO A 403 72.04 -3.47 1.61
CA PRO A 403 71.04 -4.35 2.21
C PRO A 403 69.59 -3.83 2.10
N TYR A 404 69.37 -2.52 2.05
CA TYR A 404 68.03 -1.92 2.02
C TYR A 404 67.37 -2.04 0.65
N VAL A 405 68.13 -2.16 -0.45
CA VAL A 405 67.55 -2.38 -1.79
C VAL A 405 66.91 -3.76 -1.88
N GLN A 406 67.56 -4.79 -1.33
CA GLN A 406 67.08 -6.18 -1.38
C GLN A 406 66.11 -6.55 -0.24
N ALA A 407 65.75 -5.59 0.62
CA ALA A 407 64.87 -5.80 1.78
C ALA A 407 63.36 -5.87 1.43
N ASP A 408 62.98 -6.42 0.27
CA ASP A 408 61.57 -6.53 -0.16
C ASP A 408 60.73 -7.41 0.76
N ALA A 409 61.31 -8.50 1.25
CA ALA A 409 60.65 -9.37 2.22
C ALA A 409 60.33 -8.63 3.53
N LEU A 410 61.27 -7.80 4.01
CA LEU A 410 61.09 -6.98 5.21
C LEU A 410 60.04 -5.88 4.99
N ARG A 411 60.07 -5.19 3.84
CA ARG A 411 59.04 -4.20 3.46
C ARG A 411 57.65 -4.81 3.43
N SER A 412 57.52 -5.99 2.81
CA SER A 412 56.25 -6.70 2.68
C SER A 412 55.71 -7.15 4.05
N ALA A 413 56.59 -7.68 4.91
CA ALA A 413 56.23 -8.05 6.27
C ALA A 413 55.71 -6.84 7.09
N ARG A 414 56.41 -5.70 7.03
CA ARG A 414 55.99 -4.47 7.72
C ARG A 414 54.69 -3.88 7.16
N THR A 415 54.50 -3.96 5.85
CA THR A 415 53.27 -3.51 5.19
C THR A 415 52.07 -4.34 5.66
N GLU A 416 52.24 -5.65 5.80
CA GLU A 416 51.20 -6.55 6.27
C GLU A 416 50.86 -6.31 7.76
N GLU A 417 51.86 -6.08 8.60
CA GLU A 417 51.65 -5.69 10.00
C GLU A 417 50.87 -4.36 10.12
N LEU A 418 51.19 -3.37 9.29
CA LEU A 418 50.46 -2.10 9.24
C LEU A 418 49.01 -2.27 8.77
N ARG A 419 48.76 -3.12 7.75
CA ARG A 419 47.40 -3.43 7.30
C ARG A 419 46.58 -4.11 8.39
N ARG A 420 47.17 -5.05 9.14
CA ARG A 420 46.51 -5.67 10.29
C ARG A 420 46.16 -4.66 11.37
N LEU A 421 47.05 -3.72 11.68
CA LEU A 421 46.78 -2.62 12.62
C LEU A 421 45.64 -1.70 12.15
N GLN A 422 45.56 -1.43 10.85
CA GLN A 422 44.44 -0.68 10.26
C GLN A 422 43.12 -1.48 10.34
N GLY A 423 43.17 -2.79 10.12
CA GLY A 423 42.04 -3.70 10.31
C GLY A 423 41.48 -3.65 11.74
N PHE A 424 42.34 -3.83 12.74
CA PHE A 424 41.93 -3.72 14.15
C PHE A 424 41.33 -2.35 14.49
N ALA A 425 41.84 -1.26 13.92
CA ALA A 425 41.27 0.08 14.13
C ALA A 425 39.91 0.29 13.45
N ALA A 426 39.63 -0.40 12.34
CA ALA A 426 38.32 -0.40 11.71
C ALA A 426 37.32 -1.23 12.52
N GLU A 427 37.72 -2.44 12.94
CA GLU A 427 36.92 -3.33 13.78
C GLU A 427 36.54 -2.67 15.12
N LEU A 428 37.50 -2.01 15.78
CA LEU A 428 37.22 -1.27 17.02
C LEU A 428 36.22 -0.14 16.84
N ARG A 429 36.29 0.61 15.73
CA ARG A 429 35.32 1.68 15.43
C ARG A 429 33.92 1.13 15.18
N GLN A 430 33.81 -0.01 14.51
CA GLN A 430 32.54 -0.69 14.29
C GLN A 430 31.97 -1.17 15.63
N LEU A 431 32.76 -1.85 16.45
CA LEU A 431 32.38 -2.29 17.79
C LEU A 431 31.99 -1.13 18.72
N GLU A 432 32.66 0.01 18.65
CA GLU A 432 32.30 1.22 19.41
C GLU A 432 30.99 1.84 18.95
N THR A 433 30.73 1.85 17.64
CA THR A 433 29.45 2.28 17.07
C THR A 433 28.32 1.34 17.51
N ASP A 434 28.58 0.03 17.49
CA ASP A 434 27.64 -0.99 17.94
C ASP A 434 27.35 -0.86 19.44
N LEU A 435 28.35 -0.62 20.29
CA LEU A 435 28.19 -0.38 21.73
C LEU A 435 27.44 0.93 22.04
N LEU A 436 27.67 2.00 21.28
CA LEU A 436 26.92 3.26 21.41
C LEU A 436 25.43 3.07 21.11
N ASN A 437 25.11 2.21 20.15
CA ASN A 437 23.73 1.87 19.78
C ASN A 437 23.04 0.92 20.80
N VAL A 438 23.78 0.30 21.71
CA VAL A 438 23.25 -0.59 22.77
C VAL A 438 22.75 0.19 23.99
N GLY A 439 23.17 1.44 24.17
CA GLY A 439 22.92 2.24 25.37
C GLY A 439 21.52 2.86 25.55
N SER A 440 20.48 2.46 24.80
CA SER A 440 19.17 3.13 24.83
C SER A 440 17.96 2.20 24.77
N LEU A 441 17.80 1.31 25.76
CA LEU A 441 16.48 0.72 26.06
C LEU A 441 16.23 0.73 27.57
N SER A 442 15.04 1.19 27.99
CA SER A 442 14.62 1.20 29.40
C SER A 442 14.15 -0.21 29.85
N GLU A 443 14.16 -0.49 31.17
CA GLU A 443 13.56 -1.73 31.72
C GLU A 443 12.11 -1.95 31.24
N GLU A 444 11.39 -0.87 30.94
CA GLU A 444 10.01 -0.89 30.44
C GLU A 444 9.88 -1.46 29.02
N GLU A 445 10.92 -1.39 28.19
CA GLU A 445 10.91 -1.90 26.82
C GLU A 445 11.17 -3.41 26.78
N ARG A 446 12.03 -3.92 27.67
CA ARG A 446 12.20 -5.37 27.91
C ARG A 446 10.90 -5.99 28.42
N ALA A 447 10.28 -5.37 29.43
CA ALA A 447 8.99 -5.81 29.94
C ALA A 447 7.85 -5.71 28.91
N ARG A 448 7.98 -4.87 27.87
CA ARG A 448 7.04 -4.82 26.74
C ARG A 448 7.28 -5.96 25.76
N TYR A 449 8.53 -6.28 25.43
CA TYR A 449 8.88 -7.40 24.58
C TYR A 449 8.39 -8.73 25.15
N ASP A 450 8.68 -9.01 26.43
CA ASP A 450 8.26 -10.26 27.09
C ASP A 450 6.73 -10.39 27.12
N ARG A 451 6.01 -9.28 27.34
CA ARG A 451 4.55 -9.25 27.25
C ARG A 451 4.04 -9.59 25.86
N TYR A 452 4.63 -9.04 24.81
CA TYR A 452 4.21 -9.33 23.44
C TYR A 452 4.49 -10.78 23.04
N VAL A 453 5.60 -11.37 23.49
CA VAL A 453 5.91 -12.79 23.27
C VAL A 453 4.87 -13.69 23.95
N VAL A 454 4.51 -13.40 25.20
CA VAL A 454 3.45 -14.16 25.90
C VAL A 454 2.09 -14.01 25.20
N GLU A 455 1.74 -12.80 24.76
CA GLU A 455 0.50 -12.53 24.02
C GLU A 455 0.47 -13.26 22.66
N ARG A 456 1.60 -13.33 21.94
CA ARG A 456 1.75 -14.13 20.72
C ARG A 456 1.43 -15.60 20.99
N ASP A 457 2.04 -16.19 22.02
CA ASP A 457 1.88 -17.61 22.32
C ASP A 457 0.43 -17.94 22.70
N GLN A 458 -0.24 -17.06 23.43
CA GLN A 458 -1.67 -17.18 23.73
C GLN A 458 -2.54 -17.12 22.47
N LEU A 459 -2.26 -16.17 21.57
CA LEU A 459 -2.98 -16.03 20.30
C LEU A 459 -2.77 -17.25 19.39
N GLU A 460 -1.57 -17.81 19.34
CA GLU A 460 -1.28 -19.04 18.59
C GLU A 460 -2.05 -20.25 19.15
N GLN A 461 -2.08 -20.42 20.47
CA GLN A 461 -2.87 -21.47 21.11
C GLN A 461 -4.38 -21.32 20.85
N HIS A 462 -4.90 -20.09 20.92
CA HIS A 462 -6.31 -19.81 20.63
C HIS A 462 -6.65 -20.11 19.17
N LEU A 463 -5.79 -19.73 18.23
CA LEU A 463 -5.96 -20.03 16.81
C LEU A 463 -5.96 -21.52 16.53
N ASP A 464 -5.06 -22.29 17.14
CA ASP A 464 -5.02 -23.74 16.97
C ASP A 464 -6.27 -24.41 17.54
N ALA A 465 -6.75 -23.95 18.70
CA ALA A 465 -8.00 -24.44 19.29
C ALA A 465 -9.22 -24.13 18.39
N LYS A 466 -9.31 -22.91 17.86
CA LYS A 466 -10.40 -22.48 16.96
C LYS A 466 -10.35 -23.22 15.62
N LYS A 467 -9.18 -23.42 15.02
CA LYS A 467 -9.01 -24.23 13.80
C LYS A 467 -9.44 -25.68 14.01
N LYS A 468 -9.11 -26.27 15.16
CA LYS A 468 -9.58 -27.62 15.50
C LYS A 468 -11.12 -27.66 15.57
N ARG A 469 -11.73 -26.65 16.20
CA ARG A 469 -13.20 -26.54 16.28
C ARG A 469 -13.84 -26.33 14.90
N GLN A 470 -13.18 -25.61 13.99
CA GLN A 470 -13.61 -25.46 12.60
C GLN A 470 -13.66 -26.81 11.88
N THR A 471 -12.61 -27.62 11.99
CA THR A 471 -12.58 -28.97 11.41
C THR A 471 -13.67 -29.88 11.99
N GLU A 472 -13.97 -29.77 13.29
CA GLU A 472 -15.07 -30.50 13.94
C GLU A 472 -16.44 -30.09 13.35
N LEU A 473 -16.70 -28.79 13.23
CA LEU A 473 -17.94 -28.26 12.65
C LEU A 473 -18.07 -28.63 11.16
N GLU A 474 -16.98 -28.65 10.40
CA GLU A 474 -17.00 -29.15 9.02
C GLU A 474 -17.38 -30.63 8.94
N GLY A 475 -16.90 -31.44 9.91
CA GLY A 475 -17.32 -32.83 10.07
C GLY A 475 -18.81 -32.96 10.36
N GLU A 476 -19.33 -32.16 11.28
CA GLU A 476 -20.76 -32.09 11.61
C GLU A 476 -21.62 -31.65 10.40
N SER A 477 -21.19 -30.62 9.67
CA SER A 477 -21.82 -30.13 8.43
C SER A 477 -21.90 -31.22 7.38
N ASN A 478 -20.79 -31.90 7.12
CA ASN A 478 -20.73 -33.00 6.15
C ASN A 478 -21.62 -34.18 6.58
N GLY A 479 -21.72 -34.44 7.89
CA GLY A 479 -22.64 -35.43 8.44
C GLY A 479 -24.11 -35.06 8.21
N LEU A 480 -24.50 -33.81 8.46
CA LEU A 480 -25.86 -33.31 8.23
C LEU A 480 -26.20 -33.25 6.73
N LYS A 481 -25.28 -32.83 5.87
CA LYS A 481 -25.46 -32.85 4.40
C LYS A 481 -25.74 -34.25 3.87
N ARG A 482 -25.00 -35.26 4.36
CA ARG A 482 -25.28 -36.67 4.00
C ARG A 482 -26.65 -37.11 4.47
N LYS A 483 -27.07 -36.76 5.69
CA LYS A 483 -28.41 -37.06 6.20
C LYS A 483 -29.50 -36.36 5.37
N LEU A 484 -29.27 -35.10 4.99
CA LEU A 484 -30.17 -34.32 4.15
C LEU A 484 -30.34 -34.94 2.76
N ASP A 485 -29.23 -35.35 2.13
CA ASP A 485 -29.26 -36.02 0.83
C ASP A 485 -30.01 -37.35 0.89
N ASP A 486 -29.81 -38.12 1.96
CA ASP A 486 -30.49 -39.42 2.15
C ASP A 486 -32.00 -39.22 2.40
N ALA A 487 -32.38 -38.20 3.18
CA ALA A 487 -33.77 -37.83 3.41
C ALA A 487 -34.45 -37.32 2.12
N ARG A 488 -33.76 -36.50 1.33
CA ARG A 488 -34.23 -36.03 0.01
C ARG A 488 -34.43 -37.18 -0.96
N ARG A 489 -33.48 -38.12 -1.04
CA ARG A 489 -33.62 -39.32 -1.88
C ARG A 489 -34.83 -40.17 -1.49
N ARG A 490 -35.09 -40.34 -0.19
CA ARG A 490 -36.28 -41.08 0.30
C ARG A 490 -37.57 -40.34 -0.01
N ALA A 491 -37.60 -39.02 0.14
CA ALA A 491 -38.73 -38.19 -0.26
C ALA A 491 -39.00 -38.29 -1.76
N ASP A 492 -37.95 -38.26 -2.59
CA ASP A 492 -38.05 -38.42 -4.04
C ASP A 492 -38.54 -39.82 -4.47
N GLN A 493 -38.15 -40.88 -3.75
CA GLN A 493 -38.68 -42.23 -3.97
C GLN A 493 -40.17 -42.35 -3.65
N ILE A 494 -40.67 -41.64 -2.65
CA ILE A 494 -42.09 -41.58 -2.31
C ILE A 494 -42.84 -40.79 -3.39
N ARG A 495 -42.28 -39.65 -3.83
CA ARG A 495 -42.82 -38.83 -4.93
C ARG A 495 -42.82 -39.58 -6.27
N ALA A 496 -41.84 -40.44 -6.54
CA ALA A 496 -41.79 -41.22 -7.78
C ALA A 496 -42.88 -42.31 -7.91
N LYS A 497 -43.57 -42.65 -6.81
CA LYS A 497 -44.72 -43.58 -6.82
C LYS A 497 -46.03 -42.92 -7.27
N LEU A 498 -46.01 -41.62 -7.59
CA LEU A 498 -47.15 -40.84 -8.05
C LEU A 498 -47.40 -41.11 -9.54
N GLY A 499 -48.56 -41.68 -9.87
CA GLY A 499 -48.89 -42.05 -11.25
C GLY A 499 -50.37 -42.32 -11.48
N GLN A 500 -51.28 -41.48 -10.97
CA GLN A 500 -52.72 -41.66 -11.23
C GLN A 500 -53.52 -40.40 -11.61
N ASN A 501 -52.94 -39.19 -11.66
CA ASN A 501 -53.66 -37.98 -12.06
C ASN A 501 -52.97 -37.22 -13.19
N VAL A 502 -53.40 -37.50 -14.43
CA VAL A 502 -52.82 -36.96 -15.67
C VAL A 502 -52.74 -35.44 -15.68
N ILE A 503 -53.70 -34.73 -15.06
CA ILE A 503 -53.75 -33.26 -15.03
C ILE A 503 -52.65 -32.64 -14.15
N ILE A 504 -52.39 -33.24 -12.99
CA ILE A 504 -51.37 -32.75 -12.06
C ILE A 504 -49.98 -33.15 -12.58
N GLU A 505 -49.86 -34.33 -13.19
CA GLU A 505 -48.64 -34.78 -13.87
C GLU A 505 -48.24 -33.82 -14.99
N ASP A 506 -49.18 -33.38 -15.84
CA ASP A 506 -48.93 -32.39 -16.88
C ASP A 506 -48.55 -31.01 -16.31
N ARG A 507 -49.17 -30.63 -15.19
CA ARG A 507 -48.86 -29.38 -14.46
C ARG A 507 -47.44 -29.42 -13.87
N ILE A 508 -47.04 -30.52 -13.25
CA ILE A 508 -45.70 -30.74 -12.71
C ILE A 508 -44.68 -30.81 -13.83
N ALA A 509 -44.96 -31.55 -14.91
CA ALA A 509 -44.09 -31.64 -16.08
C ALA A 509 -43.86 -30.26 -16.73
N THR A 510 -44.92 -29.45 -16.83
CA THR A 510 -44.84 -28.07 -17.32
C THR A 510 -44.03 -27.19 -16.39
N ALA A 511 -44.22 -27.28 -15.07
CA ALA A 511 -43.42 -26.55 -14.10
C ALA A 511 -41.94 -26.97 -14.10
N ARG A 512 -41.62 -28.26 -14.25
CA ARG A 512 -40.23 -28.72 -14.41
C ARG A 512 -39.59 -28.18 -15.69
N ARG A 513 -40.32 -28.19 -16.82
CA ARG A 513 -39.89 -27.55 -18.08
C ARG A 513 -39.63 -26.06 -17.90
N LEU A 514 -40.51 -25.34 -17.21
CA LEU A 514 -40.30 -23.93 -16.86
C LEU A 514 -39.08 -23.73 -15.96
N GLY A 515 -38.84 -24.62 -14.99
CA GLY A 515 -37.65 -24.59 -14.14
C GLY A 515 -36.35 -24.76 -14.92
N HIS A 516 -36.31 -25.67 -15.90
CA HIS A 516 -35.18 -25.81 -16.82
C HIS A 516 -35.02 -24.59 -17.73
N LEU A 517 -36.12 -24.04 -18.27
CA LEU A 517 -36.10 -22.81 -19.06
C LEU A 517 -35.55 -21.64 -18.24
N PHE A 518 -35.97 -21.47 -16.99
CA PHE A 518 -35.45 -20.43 -16.10
C PHE A 518 -33.97 -20.64 -15.77
N GLY A 519 -33.51 -21.89 -15.61
CA GLY A 519 -32.08 -22.19 -15.49
C GLY A 519 -31.29 -21.74 -16.73
N ALA A 520 -31.72 -22.15 -17.93
CA ALA A 520 -31.08 -21.73 -19.17
C ALA A 520 -31.14 -20.21 -19.40
N LEU A 521 -32.26 -19.57 -19.05
CA LEU A 521 -32.41 -18.11 -19.10
C LEU A 521 -31.45 -17.43 -18.12
N LYS A 522 -31.28 -17.97 -16.91
CA LYS A 522 -30.31 -17.46 -15.94
C LYS A 522 -28.90 -17.48 -16.52
N ASP A 523 -28.47 -18.62 -17.06
CA ASP A 523 -27.12 -18.78 -17.60
C ASP A 523 -26.90 -17.86 -18.81
N SER A 524 -27.88 -17.77 -19.71
CA SER A 524 -27.85 -16.85 -20.85
C SER A 524 -27.78 -15.38 -20.41
N ARG A 525 -28.59 -14.96 -19.43
CA ARG A 525 -28.57 -13.60 -18.88
C ARG A 525 -27.27 -13.31 -18.16
N LYS A 526 -26.73 -14.28 -17.42
CA LYS A 526 -25.44 -14.16 -16.74
C LYS A 526 -24.32 -13.88 -17.74
N GLN A 527 -24.28 -14.65 -18.84
CA GLN A 527 -23.30 -14.46 -19.91
C GLN A 527 -23.44 -13.09 -20.61
N GLU A 528 -24.68 -12.69 -20.95
CA GLU A 528 -24.99 -11.40 -21.56
C GLU A 528 -24.54 -10.23 -20.66
N ARG A 529 -25.00 -10.22 -19.40
CA ARG A 529 -24.69 -9.16 -18.43
C ARG A 529 -23.21 -9.07 -18.08
N ARG A 530 -22.51 -10.21 -18.03
CA ARG A 530 -21.05 -10.25 -17.86
C ARG A 530 -20.35 -9.53 -19.01
N GLY A 531 -20.72 -9.83 -20.26
CA GLY A 531 -20.13 -9.18 -21.43
C GLY A 531 -20.42 -7.68 -21.48
N GLU A 532 -21.65 -7.27 -21.17
CA GLU A 532 -22.04 -5.86 -21.08
C GLU A 532 -21.24 -5.12 -20.00
N LEU A 533 -21.12 -5.72 -18.81
CA LEU A 533 -20.39 -5.15 -17.69
C LEU A 533 -18.89 -5.02 -18.01
N GLU A 534 -18.26 -6.07 -18.53
CA GLU A 534 -16.85 -6.04 -18.92
C GLU A 534 -16.58 -4.94 -19.96
N ALA A 535 -17.44 -4.84 -20.98
CA ALA A 535 -17.33 -3.80 -21.98
C ALA A 535 -17.52 -2.40 -21.37
N ALA A 536 -18.49 -2.22 -20.47
CA ALA A 536 -18.75 -0.94 -19.81
C ALA A 536 -17.60 -0.53 -18.88
N ILE A 537 -17.07 -1.45 -18.07
CA ILE A 537 -15.92 -1.20 -17.20
C ILE A 537 -14.74 -0.72 -18.05
N ASN A 538 -14.38 -1.43 -19.12
CA ASN A 538 -13.23 -1.04 -19.94
C ASN A 538 -13.44 0.29 -20.68
N ARG A 539 -14.68 0.62 -21.10
CA ARG A 539 -15.00 1.94 -21.66
C ARG A 539 -14.77 3.05 -20.63
N HIS A 540 -15.41 2.94 -19.47
CA HIS A 540 -15.36 3.97 -18.42
C HIS A 540 -13.98 4.10 -17.80
N PHE A 541 -13.29 2.98 -17.61
CA PHE A 541 -11.94 2.95 -17.09
C PHE A 541 -10.97 3.74 -17.96
N ARG A 542 -11.04 3.58 -19.30
CA ARG A 542 -10.20 4.36 -20.24
C ARG A 542 -10.49 5.86 -20.21
N VAL A 543 -11.74 6.24 -19.98
CA VAL A 543 -12.14 7.65 -19.86
C VAL A 543 -11.61 8.26 -18.56
N LEU A 544 -11.63 7.51 -17.47
CA LEU A 544 -11.19 7.97 -16.15
C LEU A 544 -9.68 7.87 -15.92
N MET A 545 -8.99 6.92 -16.55
CA MET A 545 -7.56 6.69 -16.43
C MET A 545 -6.80 7.10 -17.70
N SER A 546 -6.75 8.41 -17.95
CA SER A 546 -6.14 8.99 -19.14
C SER A 546 -4.60 8.98 -19.15
N SER A 547 -3.95 8.76 -18.00
CA SER A 547 -2.51 9.06 -17.81
C SER A 547 -1.65 7.87 -17.33
N HIS A 548 -2.24 6.68 -17.15
CA HIS A 548 -1.53 5.50 -16.66
C HIS A 548 -1.86 4.25 -17.45
N HIS A 549 -0.82 3.58 -17.97
CA HIS A 549 -0.91 2.34 -18.76
C HIS A 549 -0.71 1.07 -17.92
N LEU A 550 -0.77 1.20 -16.59
CA LEU A 550 -0.53 0.07 -15.70
C LEU A 550 -1.57 -1.04 -15.94
N ILE A 551 -2.84 -0.67 -16.10
CA ILE A 551 -3.92 -1.59 -16.44
C ILE A 551 -4.33 -1.31 -17.89
N ASP A 552 -4.22 -2.33 -18.75
CA ASP A 552 -4.67 -2.27 -20.14
C ASP A 552 -6.16 -2.62 -20.26
N ARG A 553 -6.57 -3.68 -19.56
CA ARG A 553 -7.97 -4.13 -19.53
C ARG A 553 -8.36 -4.78 -18.21
N VAL A 554 -9.66 -4.75 -17.96
CA VAL A 554 -10.32 -5.48 -16.86
C VAL A 554 -11.10 -6.64 -17.47
N GLU A 555 -10.82 -7.86 -17.04
CA GLU A 555 -11.60 -9.04 -17.37
C GLU A 555 -12.54 -9.38 -16.22
N VAL A 556 -13.78 -9.72 -16.55
CA VAL A 556 -14.77 -10.20 -15.59
C VAL A 556 -14.84 -11.71 -15.77
N ASP A 557 -14.62 -12.50 -14.73
CA ASP A 557 -14.73 -13.97 -14.82
C ASP A 557 -16.17 -14.48 -14.68
N GLU A 558 -16.37 -15.80 -14.73
CA GLU A 558 -17.71 -16.43 -14.68
C GLU A 558 -18.46 -16.13 -13.38
N ASP A 559 -17.74 -15.77 -12.32
CA ASP A 559 -18.31 -15.46 -11.01
C ASP A 559 -18.34 -13.95 -10.75
N PHE A 560 -18.27 -13.14 -11.82
CA PHE A 560 -18.16 -11.68 -11.74
C PHE A 560 -16.91 -11.18 -11.01
N GLY A 561 -15.91 -12.03 -10.80
CA GLY A 561 -14.63 -11.67 -10.25
C GLY A 561 -13.84 -10.80 -11.22
N LEU A 562 -13.31 -9.67 -10.73
CA LEU A 562 -12.54 -8.73 -11.54
C LEU A 562 -11.06 -9.14 -11.58
N ARG A 563 -10.48 -9.22 -12.77
CA ARG A 563 -9.04 -9.42 -13.01
C ARG A 563 -8.50 -8.25 -13.80
N TYR A 564 -7.54 -7.57 -13.23
CA TYR A 564 -6.87 -6.42 -13.84
C TYR A 564 -5.62 -6.90 -14.54
N LEU A 565 -5.49 -6.60 -15.83
CA LEU A 565 -4.38 -7.07 -16.66
C LEU A 565 -3.55 -5.90 -17.17
N ASP A 566 -2.22 -6.07 -17.22
CA ASP A 566 -1.32 -5.16 -17.93
C ASP A 566 -1.36 -5.39 -19.46
N GLN A 567 -0.56 -4.62 -20.20
CA GLN A 567 -0.45 -4.74 -21.67
C GLN A 567 0.09 -6.10 -22.13
N GLU A 568 0.82 -6.81 -21.27
CA GLU A 568 1.42 -8.11 -21.55
C GLU A 568 0.47 -9.26 -21.16
N GLY A 569 -0.68 -8.95 -20.53
CA GLY A 569 -1.69 -9.89 -20.09
C GLY A 569 -1.44 -10.50 -18.71
N ASN A 570 -0.52 -9.95 -17.91
CA ASN A 570 -0.24 -10.44 -16.56
C ASN A 570 -1.23 -9.86 -15.54
N PRO A 571 -1.65 -10.64 -14.53
CA PRO A 571 -2.56 -10.17 -13.50
C PRO A 571 -1.89 -9.19 -12.53
N ILE A 572 -2.56 -8.07 -12.27
CA ILE A 572 -2.13 -7.04 -11.32
C ILE A 572 -2.87 -7.24 -10.00
N GLY A 573 -2.11 -7.45 -8.93
CA GLY A 573 -2.65 -7.51 -7.58
C GLY A 573 -3.12 -6.13 -7.10
N MET A 574 -4.39 -6.03 -6.69
CA MET A 574 -4.97 -4.79 -6.14
C MET A 574 -4.16 -4.21 -4.97
N GLY A 575 -3.52 -5.05 -4.16
CA GLY A 575 -2.66 -4.61 -3.05
C GLY A 575 -1.49 -3.72 -3.47
N ASN A 576 -1.04 -3.80 -4.73
CA ASN A 576 0.09 -3.04 -5.26
C ASN A 576 -0.31 -1.69 -5.87
N LEU A 577 -1.62 -1.40 -5.96
CA LEU A 577 -2.12 -0.15 -6.53
C LEU A 577 -2.19 0.96 -5.48
N ALA A 578 -1.85 2.18 -5.90
CA ALA A 578 -2.05 3.38 -5.09
C ALA A 578 -3.53 3.59 -4.78
N ALA A 579 -3.83 4.18 -3.61
CA ALA A 579 -5.20 4.41 -3.15
C ALA A 579 -6.07 5.17 -4.16
N GLY A 580 -5.53 6.21 -4.81
CA GLY A 580 -6.25 6.97 -5.84
C GLY A 580 -6.64 6.13 -7.07
N MET A 581 -5.78 5.20 -7.51
CA MET A 581 -6.12 4.30 -8.62
C MET A 581 -7.25 3.34 -8.24
N LYS A 582 -7.22 2.80 -7.02
CA LYS A 582 -8.30 1.93 -6.52
C LYS A 582 -9.64 2.65 -6.49
N GLN A 583 -9.64 3.92 -6.11
CA GLN A 583 -10.84 4.76 -6.12
C GLN A 583 -11.35 5.02 -7.54
N LEU A 584 -10.47 5.27 -8.52
CA LEU A 584 -10.85 5.39 -9.93
C LEU A 584 -11.45 4.09 -10.48
N MET A 585 -10.88 2.94 -10.11
CA MET A 585 -11.39 1.63 -10.50
C MET A 585 -12.77 1.36 -9.91
N ALA A 586 -12.94 1.65 -8.62
CA ALA A 586 -14.24 1.56 -7.97
C ALA A 586 -15.26 2.50 -8.65
N THR A 587 -14.87 3.73 -8.99
CA THR A 587 -15.73 4.68 -9.70
C THR A 587 -16.13 4.17 -11.09
N ALA A 588 -15.18 3.61 -11.86
CA ALA A 588 -15.46 3.01 -13.17
C ALA A 588 -16.40 1.81 -13.06
N LEU A 589 -16.21 0.95 -12.04
CA LEU A 589 -17.07 -0.18 -11.75
C LEU A 589 -18.49 0.28 -11.40
N LEU A 590 -18.64 1.27 -10.52
CA LEU A 590 -19.95 1.84 -10.16
C LEU A 590 -20.65 2.45 -11.36
N TRP A 591 -19.91 3.16 -12.21
CA TRP A 591 -20.46 3.71 -13.45
C TRP A 591 -20.96 2.60 -14.38
N ALA A 592 -20.16 1.55 -14.56
CA ALA A 592 -20.52 0.40 -15.39
C ALA A 592 -21.73 -0.37 -14.84
N LEU A 593 -21.80 -0.55 -13.52
CA LEU A 593 -22.94 -1.20 -12.87
C LEU A 593 -24.21 -0.36 -12.96
N SER A 594 -24.11 0.96 -12.78
CA SER A 594 -25.23 1.89 -12.97
C SER A 594 -25.80 1.78 -14.39
N GLU A 595 -24.92 1.83 -15.41
CA GLU A 595 -25.30 1.67 -16.82
C GLU A 595 -25.93 0.30 -17.11
N ALA A 596 -25.28 -0.79 -16.66
CA ALA A 596 -25.74 -2.16 -16.88
C ALA A 596 -27.08 -2.46 -16.16
N SER A 597 -27.34 -1.82 -15.02
CA SER A 597 -28.60 -1.95 -14.29
C SER A 597 -29.79 -1.34 -15.03
N GLY A 598 -29.54 -0.34 -15.88
CA GLY A 598 -30.58 0.44 -16.57
C GLY A 598 -31.50 1.24 -15.64
N LYS A 599 -31.20 1.34 -14.34
CA LYS A 599 -32.04 2.03 -13.36
C LYS A 599 -31.82 3.53 -13.40
N GLN A 600 -32.90 4.30 -13.50
CA GLN A 600 -32.85 5.76 -13.43
C GLN A 600 -33.06 6.25 -11.99
N VAL A 601 -32.03 6.07 -11.17
CA VAL A 601 -31.99 6.52 -9.77
C VAL A 601 -30.95 7.64 -9.64
N PRO A 602 -31.18 8.67 -8.80
CA PRO A 602 -30.17 9.69 -8.53
C PRO A 602 -28.90 9.10 -7.91
N VAL A 603 -27.74 9.64 -8.28
CA VAL A 603 -26.45 9.28 -7.69
C VAL A 603 -26.03 10.37 -6.71
N VAL A 604 -25.72 10.01 -5.47
CA VAL A 604 -25.26 10.93 -4.42
C VAL A 604 -23.86 10.51 -3.97
N ILE A 605 -22.92 11.46 -4.03
CA ILE A 605 -21.50 11.19 -3.84
C ILE A 605 -20.92 12.10 -2.74
N ASP A 606 -20.41 11.51 -1.66
CA ASP A 606 -19.67 12.22 -0.58
C ASP A 606 -18.15 12.14 -0.78
N THR A 607 -17.46 13.25 -0.50
CA THR A 607 -15.99 13.42 -0.57
C THR A 607 -15.32 12.71 -1.74
N PRO A 608 -15.64 13.10 -2.97
CA PRO A 608 -15.47 12.22 -4.12
C PRO A 608 -14.09 12.30 -4.81
N LEU A 609 -13.23 13.25 -4.41
CA LEU A 609 -11.97 13.55 -5.11
C LEU A 609 -10.73 13.43 -4.23
N ALA A 610 -10.88 13.30 -2.91
CA ALA A 610 -9.76 13.11 -2.00
C ALA A 610 -8.85 11.95 -2.47
N ARG A 611 -7.53 12.10 -2.32
CA ARG A 611 -6.51 11.06 -2.61
C ARG A 611 -6.31 10.70 -4.10
N ILE A 612 -7.03 11.35 -5.01
CA ILE A 612 -6.82 11.26 -6.47
C ILE A 612 -5.92 12.43 -6.92
N ASP A 613 -5.04 12.21 -7.89
CA ASP A 613 -4.22 13.28 -8.45
C ASP A 613 -5.04 14.26 -9.30
N LEU A 614 -4.45 15.42 -9.62
CA LEU A 614 -5.16 16.51 -10.29
C LEU A 614 -5.69 16.10 -11.68
N ALA A 615 -4.91 15.37 -12.48
CA ALA A 615 -5.29 15.00 -13.84
C ALA A 615 -6.51 14.08 -13.85
N HIS A 616 -6.53 13.08 -12.97
CA HIS A 616 -7.67 12.16 -12.86
C HIS A 616 -8.89 12.83 -12.18
N GLN A 617 -8.69 13.79 -11.27
CA GLN A 617 -9.78 14.61 -10.73
C GLN A 617 -10.50 15.40 -11.83
N GLU A 618 -9.77 16.00 -12.77
CA GLU A 618 -10.37 16.70 -13.92
C GLU A 618 -11.20 15.75 -14.79
N GLY A 619 -10.70 14.52 -15.03
CA GLY A 619 -11.43 13.48 -15.76
C GLY A 619 -12.75 13.09 -15.08
N ILE A 620 -12.77 12.94 -13.75
CA ILE A 620 -14.01 12.67 -12.99
C ILE A 620 -15.01 13.81 -13.16
N LEU A 621 -14.56 15.07 -12.99
CA LEU A 621 -15.43 16.24 -13.04
C LEU A 621 -16.05 16.46 -14.42
N GLN A 622 -15.30 16.21 -15.49
CA GLN A 622 -15.75 16.43 -16.86
C GLN A 622 -16.52 15.25 -17.45
N HIS A 623 -16.15 14.03 -17.08
CA HIS A 623 -16.68 12.84 -17.75
C HIS A 623 -17.60 12.00 -16.87
N TYR A 624 -17.33 11.85 -15.58
CA TYR A 624 -18.16 11.01 -14.71
C TYR A 624 -19.37 11.76 -14.17
N TYR A 625 -19.19 12.86 -13.42
CA TYR A 625 -20.34 13.51 -12.76
C TYR A 625 -21.45 13.92 -13.71
N PRO A 626 -21.20 14.48 -14.91
CA PRO A 626 -22.27 14.84 -15.83
C PRO A 626 -23.00 13.62 -16.44
N ASN A 627 -22.39 12.43 -16.40
CA ASN A 627 -22.89 11.24 -17.12
C ASN A 627 -23.20 10.03 -16.21
N ALA A 628 -23.00 10.16 -14.89
CA ALA A 628 -23.20 9.06 -13.95
C ALA A 628 -24.68 8.68 -13.75
N ALA A 629 -25.58 9.66 -13.82
CA ALA A 629 -27.03 9.46 -13.73
C ALA A 629 -27.80 10.68 -14.26
N ALA A 630 -29.13 10.54 -14.42
CA ALA A 630 -30.02 11.65 -14.79
C ALA A 630 -30.04 12.79 -13.76
N GLN A 631 -29.71 12.51 -12.50
CA GLN A 631 -29.49 13.50 -11.45
C GLN A 631 -28.30 13.05 -10.59
N VAL A 632 -27.36 13.96 -10.38
CA VAL A 632 -26.14 13.71 -9.61
C VAL A 632 -26.04 14.77 -8.53
N ILE A 633 -25.95 14.34 -7.26
CA ILE A 633 -25.80 15.23 -6.10
C ILE A 633 -24.42 15.00 -5.52
N VAL A 634 -23.58 16.03 -5.54
CA VAL A 634 -22.19 15.94 -5.09
C VAL A 634 -22.04 16.73 -3.79
N LEU A 635 -21.38 16.12 -2.81
CA LEU A 635 -21.11 16.69 -1.48
C LEU A 635 -19.61 17.01 -1.33
N PRO A 636 -19.05 17.98 -2.08
CA PRO A 636 -17.62 18.26 -2.03
C PRO A 636 -17.24 19.09 -0.80
N THR A 637 -15.98 18.95 -0.39
CA THR A 637 -15.31 19.94 0.47
C THR A 637 -14.78 21.13 -0.33
N ASP A 638 -14.55 22.27 0.34
CA ASP A 638 -13.94 23.45 -0.31
C ASP A 638 -12.55 23.13 -0.90
N SER A 639 -11.80 22.19 -0.29
CA SER A 639 -10.50 21.73 -0.81
C SER A 639 -10.59 20.80 -2.01
N GLU A 640 -11.69 20.07 -2.16
CA GLU A 640 -11.87 19.14 -3.29
C GLU A 640 -12.30 19.88 -4.54
N LEU A 641 -13.10 20.95 -4.41
CA LEU A 641 -13.71 21.66 -5.52
C LEU A 641 -13.43 23.17 -5.42
N ASP A 642 -12.17 23.51 -5.67
CA ASP A 642 -11.67 24.89 -5.72
C ASP A 642 -12.24 25.69 -6.92
N ALA A 643 -11.92 26.99 -6.99
CA ALA A 643 -12.39 27.88 -8.05
C ALA A 643 -11.99 27.42 -9.47
N ARG A 644 -10.87 26.70 -9.65
CA ARG A 644 -10.46 26.15 -10.94
C ARG A 644 -11.33 24.96 -11.30
N LYS A 645 -11.54 24.03 -10.37
CA LYS A 645 -12.36 22.83 -10.58
C LYS A 645 -13.85 23.17 -10.74
N LEU A 646 -14.34 24.16 -10.02
CA LEU A 646 -15.69 24.71 -10.20
C LEU A 646 -15.92 25.12 -11.66
N LYS A 647 -14.95 25.77 -12.31
CA LYS A 647 -15.06 26.16 -13.73
C LYS A 647 -15.27 24.97 -14.67
N LEU A 648 -14.67 23.81 -14.34
CA LEU A 648 -14.76 22.62 -15.19
C LEU A 648 -16.16 22.00 -15.17
N ILE A 649 -16.84 22.05 -14.02
CA ILE A 649 -18.17 21.44 -13.86
C ILE A 649 -19.32 22.44 -13.96
N ALA A 650 -19.04 23.75 -13.87
CA ALA A 650 -20.05 24.80 -13.81
C ALA A 650 -21.12 24.72 -14.90
N GLY A 651 -20.74 24.29 -16.11
CA GLY A 651 -21.65 24.10 -17.24
C GLY A 651 -22.76 23.08 -17.00
N HIS A 652 -22.56 22.14 -16.06
CA HIS A 652 -23.45 21.03 -15.72
C HIS A 652 -24.19 21.21 -14.40
N VAL A 653 -23.90 22.28 -13.64
CA VAL A 653 -24.52 22.53 -12.34
C VAL A 653 -25.84 23.28 -12.51
N TYR A 654 -26.95 22.72 -12.03
CA TYR A 654 -28.27 23.40 -12.03
C TYR A 654 -28.64 24.00 -10.68
N ARG A 655 -28.04 23.50 -9.59
CA ARG A 655 -28.34 23.97 -8.22
C ARG A 655 -27.11 23.86 -7.32
N ALA A 656 -26.91 24.84 -6.44
CA ALA A 656 -25.85 24.82 -5.45
C ALA A 656 -26.33 25.24 -4.06
N TYR A 657 -25.81 24.58 -3.03
CA TYR A 657 -26.02 24.85 -1.62
C TYR A 657 -24.69 24.91 -0.89
N ARG A 658 -24.63 25.67 0.21
CA ARG A 658 -23.55 25.66 1.20
C ARG A 658 -24.13 25.24 2.54
N LEU A 659 -23.58 24.19 3.13
CA LEU A 659 -23.88 23.78 4.49
C LEU A 659 -23.07 24.64 5.46
N THR A 660 -23.71 25.15 6.50
CA THR A 660 -23.06 25.83 7.63
C THR A 660 -23.40 25.07 8.91
N ASN A 661 -22.42 24.88 9.79
CA ASN A 661 -22.61 24.22 11.09
C ASN A 661 -21.68 24.85 12.14
N PRO A 662 -21.96 26.09 12.59
CA PRO A 662 -21.03 26.86 13.42
C PRO A 662 -20.89 26.30 14.85
N ASP A 663 -21.93 25.65 15.37
CA ASP A 663 -21.98 25.09 16.73
C ASP A 663 -21.68 23.58 16.78
N GLY A 664 -21.54 22.93 15.62
CA GLY A 664 -21.33 21.49 15.49
C GLY A 664 -22.59 20.65 15.66
N GLU A 665 -23.71 21.26 16.04
CA GLU A 665 -24.97 20.57 16.37
C GLU A 665 -26.15 20.99 15.47
N HIS A 666 -26.00 22.04 14.68
CA HIS A 666 -27.04 22.57 13.81
C HIS A 666 -26.51 22.88 12.40
N THR A 667 -26.69 21.91 11.51
CA THR A 667 -26.41 22.09 10.09
C THR A 667 -27.55 22.81 9.39
N ILE A 668 -27.24 23.93 8.72
CA ILE A 668 -28.17 24.72 7.92
C ILE A 668 -27.74 24.67 6.45
N PRO A 669 -28.61 24.23 5.52
CA PRO A 669 -28.36 24.32 4.09
C PRO A 669 -28.80 25.68 3.53
N GLU A 670 -27.85 26.46 3.03
CA GLU A 670 -28.12 27.77 2.42
C GLU A 670 -27.97 27.69 0.89
N PRO A 671 -28.97 28.12 0.10
CA PRO A 671 -28.83 28.18 -1.35
C PRO A 671 -27.81 29.26 -1.72
N VAL A 672 -26.92 28.95 -2.67
CA VAL A 672 -25.85 29.86 -3.10
C VAL A 672 -25.80 29.96 -4.61
N ALA A 673 -25.46 31.14 -5.15
CA ALA A 673 -25.22 31.25 -6.58
C ALA A 673 -23.85 30.64 -6.91
N LEU A 674 -23.77 29.95 -8.05
CA LEU A 674 -22.53 29.34 -8.50
C LEU A 674 -21.42 30.38 -8.70
N ALA A 675 -21.78 31.60 -9.12
CA ALA A 675 -20.84 32.71 -9.26
C ALA A 675 -20.15 33.07 -7.93
N ASP A 676 -20.90 33.05 -6.82
CA ASP A 676 -20.37 33.36 -5.49
C ASP A 676 -19.40 32.28 -5.01
N LEU A 677 -19.66 31.02 -5.37
CA LEU A 677 -18.74 29.91 -5.10
C LEU A 677 -17.42 30.04 -5.88
N MET A 678 -17.46 30.63 -7.08
CA MET A 678 -16.30 30.77 -7.97
C MET A 678 -15.41 31.97 -7.63
N GLN A 679 -15.94 33.00 -6.98
CA GLN A 679 -15.20 34.23 -6.70
C GLN A 679 -14.24 34.11 -5.51
N GLY A 680 -14.43 33.11 -4.64
CA GLY A 680 -13.52 32.81 -3.53
C GLY A 680 -13.53 33.87 -2.42
N GLY A 681 -13.94 33.48 -1.22
CA GLY A 681 -13.65 34.24 0.00
C GLY A 681 -12.21 34.06 0.45
#